data_AF-A0A7G3GC19-F1
#
_entry.id   AF-A0A7G3GC19-F1
#
_cell.length_a   1.000
_cell.length_b   1.000
_cell.length_c   1.000
_cell.angle_alpha   90.00
_cell.angle_beta   90.00
_cell.angle_gamma   90.00
#
_symmetry.space_group_name_H-M   'P 1'
#
loop_
_entity.id
_entity.type
_entity.pdbx_description
1 polymer ?
#
loop_
_entity_poly.entity_id
_entity_poly.type
_entity_poly.pdbx_seq_one_letter_code
_entity_poly.pdbx_strand_id
1 'polypeptide(L)'
;MAGISSLGSGSGMDLSGLIDKLMAAEKAPLKDLLLKEASYQAKISAYGSVKSALSAFQASLKNLSSVQTFRSTTATLADSSIATVTSNSLAQPGSYSLEVSQLAQNQKLTSNAFSSINTGLGTGTLTIQLGTVDKHDTDATSDDTFTANAKKPSFSIDITSKNNTLAGVRDAINLANQGVSASILNDGTGSRLVLTSKDSGAENSIKVSVIDSDGNSTDTAGLSVLAYDPAGARNLIETQAAKDAKFKIDGINVSKPTNSVTDAIQGLTINLTKVSSPTSTGATTLAPTTITIGSDLSGLKDSIKGFIKSYNELNKTLKDVSSYIPGNATTSAKAAPLNGDSAIRSIQNQMRAVVNEMQGEGSYFKSLSDIGVSFSGYQTDAKGTIIGGTTPKGDLSLNEAKLQAAIASHPGDVANLFTVNGISSSNQVTFLAGSLATQSGKYAVEVTTPASQAKYSGSALSFLKVDATNNTQNVTLGGVSASLSIDNNDYTTESLAAQIKSKIEADPTLFTSGTDTIKVEFNKLNKNFDISRERTVAGSPATVQKDSMALNVASAPKPITIDENNKTLLVSVDGVNSQIITLGKGSYASMADLAAEMQSKINSDTSLVKAGKTVGVAFNEATSQFDLSSGLYGKDSKIKITGVGNSTSSTSAATLGLVVGGYSDTPAGPTVGYTYTAGADVEGLIGGEKAKGSGQALTGTGASEGLSLIVTASTAGDYGSVSFNRGVAFALDKLLDSMVKDRTGLVAKQTEGVTNSIAQLGDKRVRMNRQYDATEALYRKQFTAMDIAIATMRNTSSNLTAQLASLPK
;
A
#
# COMPACT_ATOMS: atom_id res chain seq x y z
N MET A 1 -25.46 -80.12 10.60
CA MET A 1 -26.00 -80.51 11.93
C MET A 1 -27.49 -80.19 11.88
N ALA A 2 -28.36 -81.20 11.92
CA ALA A 2 -29.80 -81.04 11.72
C ALA A 2 -30.39 -80.09 12.76
N GLY A 3 -31.14 -79.09 12.29
CA GLY A 3 -31.82 -78.11 13.15
C GLY A 3 -32.93 -78.80 13.94
N ILE A 4 -32.80 -78.80 15.26
CA ILE A 4 -33.86 -79.25 16.18
C ILE A 4 -34.76 -78.04 16.41
N SER A 5 -35.91 -78.02 15.76
CA SER A 5 -36.80 -76.85 15.64
C SER A 5 -37.79 -76.65 16.81
N SER A 6 -37.60 -77.35 17.93
CA SER A 6 -38.46 -77.18 19.11
C SER A 6 -37.71 -77.61 20.37
N LEU A 7 -37.20 -76.65 21.16
CA LEU A 7 -36.83 -76.89 22.56
C LEU A 7 -38.09 -76.77 23.42
N GLY A 8 -38.28 -77.68 24.39
CA GLY A 8 -39.41 -77.64 25.34
C GLY A 8 -40.58 -78.57 25.00
N SER A 9 -40.54 -79.27 23.86
CA SER A 9 -41.57 -80.26 23.49
C SER A 9 -41.52 -81.53 24.34
N GLY A 10 -40.38 -81.85 24.97
CA GLY A 10 -40.23 -83.03 25.84
C GLY A 10 -40.69 -82.82 27.29
N SER A 11 -40.52 -81.61 27.82
CA SER A 11 -40.80 -81.26 29.23
C SER A 11 -42.02 -80.36 29.45
N GLY A 12 -42.59 -79.72 28.41
CA GLY A 12 -43.74 -78.81 28.53
C GLY A 12 -43.43 -77.50 29.26
N MET A 13 -42.15 -77.15 29.42
CA MET A 13 -41.69 -75.90 30.03
C MET A 13 -41.23 -74.90 28.96
N ASP A 14 -41.46 -73.60 29.20
CA ASP A 14 -40.95 -72.51 28.34
C ASP A 14 -39.45 -72.27 28.61
N LEU A 15 -38.63 -73.19 28.10
CA LEU A 15 -37.18 -73.14 28.22
C LEU A 15 -36.58 -72.01 27.35
N SER A 16 -37.26 -71.62 26.26
CA SER A 16 -36.81 -70.51 25.41
C SER A 16 -36.92 -69.18 26.16
N GLY A 17 -38.08 -68.90 26.79
CA GLY A 17 -38.27 -67.69 27.58
C GLY A 17 -37.40 -67.61 28.83
N LEU A 18 -37.01 -68.76 29.42
CA LEU A 18 -36.06 -68.78 30.53
C LEU A 18 -34.62 -68.48 30.08
N ILE A 19 -34.19 -69.06 28.95
CA ILE A 19 -32.88 -68.74 28.33
C ILE A 19 -32.81 -67.26 27.98
N ASP A 20 -33.88 -66.69 27.41
CA ASP A 20 -33.92 -65.26 27.07
C ASP A 20 -33.79 -64.36 28.30
N LYS A 21 -34.45 -64.71 29.42
CA LYS A 21 -34.31 -63.98 30.70
C LYS A 21 -32.91 -64.10 31.30
N LEU A 22 -32.31 -65.29 31.24
CA LEU A 22 -30.92 -65.51 31.69
C LEU A 22 -29.93 -64.72 30.83
N MET A 23 -30.09 -64.77 29.51
CA MET A 23 -29.27 -64.01 28.56
C MET A 23 -29.46 -62.49 28.71
N ALA A 24 -30.67 -62.02 29.02
CA ALA A 24 -30.92 -60.60 29.29
C ALA A 24 -30.20 -60.12 30.56
N ALA A 25 -30.19 -60.92 31.64
CA ALA A 25 -29.43 -60.63 32.84
C ALA A 25 -27.91 -60.66 32.57
N GLU A 26 -27.44 -61.66 31.82
CA GLU A 26 -26.03 -61.83 31.45
C GLU A 26 -25.51 -60.67 30.58
N LYS A 27 -26.37 -60.08 29.73
CA LYS A 27 -26.07 -58.92 28.88
C LYS A 27 -26.14 -57.56 29.60
N ALA A 28 -26.52 -57.49 30.89
CA ALA A 28 -26.61 -56.22 31.61
C ALA A 28 -25.30 -55.37 31.59
N PRO A 29 -24.08 -55.95 31.75
CA PRO A 29 -22.83 -55.19 31.66
C PRO A 29 -22.56 -54.58 30.27
N LEU A 30 -23.12 -55.17 29.20
CA LEU A 30 -23.03 -54.64 27.84
C LEU A 30 -23.76 -53.30 27.72
N LYS A 31 -24.92 -53.18 28.38
CA LYS A 31 -25.71 -51.94 28.42
C LYS A 31 -24.92 -50.82 29.08
N ASP A 32 -24.21 -51.11 30.16
CA ASP A 32 -23.35 -50.12 30.83
C ASP A 32 -22.18 -49.67 29.94
N LEU A 33 -21.60 -50.58 29.14
CA LEU A 33 -20.58 -50.22 28.16
C LEU A 33 -21.14 -49.33 27.05
N LEU A 34 -22.34 -49.63 26.53
CA LEU A 34 -23.01 -48.82 25.52
C LEU A 34 -23.33 -47.41 26.06
N LEU A 35 -23.75 -47.30 27.32
CA LEU A 35 -23.96 -46.01 27.98
C LEU A 35 -22.65 -45.22 28.13
N LYS A 36 -21.53 -45.89 28.45
CA LYS A 36 -20.19 -45.27 28.49
C LYS A 36 -19.72 -44.82 27.11
N GLU A 37 -19.92 -45.65 26.08
CA GLU A 37 -19.60 -45.32 24.69
C GLU A 37 -20.40 -44.09 24.23
N ALA A 38 -21.72 -44.06 24.49
CA ALA A 38 -22.56 -42.90 24.21
C ALA A 38 -22.10 -41.64 24.97
N SER A 39 -21.67 -41.79 26.23
CA SER A 39 -21.09 -40.69 27.01
C SER A 39 -19.80 -40.15 26.38
N TYR A 40 -18.90 -41.02 25.93
CA TYR A 40 -17.66 -40.60 25.27
C TYR A 40 -17.91 -39.98 23.89
N GLN A 41 -18.88 -40.48 23.12
CA GLN A 41 -19.31 -39.82 21.88
C GLN A 41 -19.86 -38.41 22.16
N ALA A 42 -20.65 -38.24 23.22
CA ALA A 42 -21.12 -36.92 23.64
C ALA A 42 -19.94 -35.99 24.05
N LYS A 43 -18.87 -36.52 24.66
CA LYS A 43 -17.65 -35.75 24.96
C LYS A 43 -16.92 -35.32 23.70
N ILE A 44 -16.80 -36.19 22.68
CA ILE A 44 -16.18 -35.84 21.39
C ILE A 44 -16.95 -34.71 20.72
N SER A 45 -18.29 -34.81 20.66
CA SER A 45 -19.13 -33.75 20.12
C SER A 45 -18.96 -32.43 20.89
N ALA A 46 -18.91 -32.50 22.22
CA ALA A 46 -18.69 -31.32 23.06
C ALA A 46 -17.32 -30.66 22.82
N TYR A 47 -16.23 -31.44 22.71
CA TYR A 47 -14.92 -30.89 22.32
C TYR A 47 -14.91 -30.34 20.91
N GLY A 48 -15.66 -30.94 19.97
CA GLY A 48 -15.87 -30.41 18.63
C GLY A 48 -16.53 -29.03 18.64
N SER A 49 -17.57 -28.84 19.47
CA SER A 49 -18.20 -27.52 19.68
C SER A 49 -17.22 -26.52 20.30
N VAL A 50 -16.41 -26.93 21.27
CA VAL A 50 -15.37 -26.07 21.87
C VAL A 50 -14.31 -25.67 20.85
N LYS A 51 -13.78 -26.61 20.06
CA LYS A 51 -12.81 -26.32 18.98
C LYS A 51 -13.39 -25.32 17.98
N SER A 52 -14.65 -25.51 17.58
CA SER A 52 -15.34 -24.62 16.63
C SER A 52 -15.51 -23.22 17.21
N ALA A 53 -15.93 -23.09 18.46
CA ALA A 53 -16.08 -21.81 19.13
C ALA A 53 -14.73 -21.09 19.34
N LEU A 54 -13.67 -21.81 19.71
CA LEU A 54 -12.31 -21.26 19.83
C LEU A 54 -11.80 -20.75 18.48
N SER A 55 -12.04 -21.50 17.39
CA SER A 55 -11.65 -21.11 16.03
C SER A 55 -12.42 -19.88 15.54
N ALA A 56 -13.73 -19.81 15.82
CA ALA A 56 -14.57 -18.66 15.49
C ALA A 56 -14.11 -17.40 16.24
N PHE A 57 -13.79 -17.54 17.54
CA PHE A 57 -13.23 -16.45 18.31
C PHE A 57 -11.86 -16.01 17.78
N GLN A 58 -10.98 -16.95 17.44
CA GLN A 58 -9.68 -16.67 16.82
C GLN A 58 -9.83 -15.87 15.50
N ALA A 59 -10.79 -16.22 14.65
CA ALA A 59 -11.07 -15.49 13.43
C ALA A 59 -11.49 -14.04 13.71
N SER A 60 -12.28 -13.80 14.77
CA SER A 60 -12.69 -12.44 15.16
C SER A 60 -11.52 -11.56 15.62
N LEU A 61 -10.47 -12.15 16.21
CA LEU A 61 -9.29 -11.43 16.70
C LEU A 61 -8.40 -10.91 15.56
N LYS A 62 -8.37 -11.58 14.41
CA LYS A 62 -7.58 -11.14 13.24
C LYS A 62 -8.04 -9.79 12.68
N ASN A 63 -9.34 -9.51 12.74
CA ASN A 63 -9.87 -8.21 12.33
C ASN A 63 -9.44 -7.09 13.29
N LEU A 64 -9.31 -7.42 14.57
CA LEU A 64 -8.93 -6.51 15.65
C LEU A 64 -7.40 -6.31 15.75
N SER A 65 -6.59 -7.15 15.11
CA SER A 65 -5.13 -6.98 15.05
C SER A 65 -4.68 -6.14 13.84
N SER A 66 -5.59 -5.76 12.94
CA SER A 66 -5.28 -4.95 11.77
C SER A 66 -5.18 -3.46 12.10
N VAL A 67 -3.95 -2.93 12.07
CA VAL A 67 -3.65 -1.48 12.22
C VAL A 67 -4.45 -0.63 11.22
N GLN A 68 -4.80 -1.19 10.05
CA GLN A 68 -5.52 -0.47 9.00
C GLN A 68 -6.97 -0.16 9.36
N THR A 69 -7.61 -1.00 10.18
CA THR A 69 -8.97 -0.78 10.71
C THR A 69 -9.02 0.45 11.63
N PHE A 70 -7.89 0.78 12.26
CA PHE A 70 -7.80 1.82 13.30
C PHE A 70 -7.33 3.18 12.79
N ARG A 71 -6.90 3.25 11.53
CA ARG A 71 -6.47 4.49 10.86
C ARG A 71 -7.47 4.95 9.79
N SER A 72 -8.72 4.47 9.87
CA SER A 72 -9.79 4.92 8.97
C SER A 72 -10.05 6.41 9.19
N THR A 73 -10.30 7.12 8.11
CA THR A 73 -10.68 8.53 8.13
C THR A 73 -12.05 8.67 7.49
N THR A 74 -12.81 9.65 7.94
CA THR A 74 -14.06 10.09 7.32
C THR A 74 -13.85 11.50 6.80
N ALA A 75 -14.18 11.71 5.52
CA ALA A 75 -14.27 13.03 4.94
C ALA A 75 -15.75 13.44 4.93
N THR A 76 -16.03 14.61 5.49
CA THR A 76 -17.36 15.24 5.42
C THR A 76 -17.24 16.57 4.68
N LEU A 77 -18.31 16.98 4.01
CA LEU A 77 -18.40 18.27 3.34
C LEU A 77 -19.53 19.08 3.99
N ALA A 78 -19.27 20.34 4.32
CA ALA A 78 -20.26 21.21 4.95
C ALA A 78 -21.51 21.41 4.06
N ASP A 79 -21.33 21.50 2.74
CA ASP A 79 -22.41 21.57 1.75
C ASP A 79 -22.31 20.43 0.72
N SER A 80 -22.99 19.33 1.02
CA SER A 80 -23.03 18.13 0.15
C SER A 80 -23.75 18.34 -1.20
N SER A 81 -24.38 19.50 -1.44
CA SER A 81 -24.97 19.79 -2.74
C SER A 81 -23.94 20.19 -3.80
N ILE A 82 -22.77 20.68 -3.36
CA ILE A 82 -21.67 21.12 -4.22
C ILE A 82 -20.80 19.93 -4.66
N ALA A 83 -20.51 19.02 -3.72
CA ALA A 83 -19.75 17.81 -4.00
C ALA A 83 -20.04 16.71 -2.96
N THR A 84 -19.58 15.49 -3.25
CA THR A 84 -19.41 14.44 -2.24
C THR A 84 -17.93 14.12 -2.09
N VAL A 85 -17.51 13.75 -0.88
CA VAL A 85 -16.12 13.43 -0.58
C VAL A 85 -16.04 12.07 0.09
N THR A 86 -15.04 11.29 -0.29
CA THR A 86 -14.66 10.05 0.39
C THR A 86 -13.17 10.05 0.64
N SER A 87 -12.74 9.35 1.69
CA SER A 87 -11.34 9.24 2.09
C SER A 87 -10.90 7.77 2.16
N ASN A 88 -9.59 7.56 2.05
CA ASN A 88 -8.96 6.26 2.27
C ASN A 88 -7.89 6.34 3.37
N SER A 89 -7.13 5.26 3.53
CA SER A 89 -6.11 5.10 4.57
C SER A 89 -4.93 6.06 4.51
N LEU A 90 -4.73 6.77 3.39
CA LEU A 90 -3.66 7.73 3.20
C LEU A 90 -4.08 9.16 3.55
N ALA A 91 -5.38 9.41 3.71
CA ALA A 91 -5.89 10.72 4.07
C ALA A 91 -5.47 11.09 5.49
N GLN A 92 -5.04 12.33 5.69
CA GLN A 92 -4.66 12.85 7.01
C GLN A 92 -5.78 13.73 7.57
N PRO A 93 -6.04 13.71 8.89
CA PRO A 93 -6.99 14.63 9.50
C PRO A 93 -6.63 16.09 9.23
N GLY A 94 -7.63 16.90 8.89
CA GLY A 94 -7.43 18.27 8.48
C GLY A 94 -8.69 18.87 7.86
N SER A 95 -8.65 20.16 7.57
CA SER A 95 -9.73 20.87 6.91
C SER A 95 -9.21 21.55 5.65
N TYR A 96 -9.99 21.45 4.57
CA TYR A 96 -9.70 22.06 3.28
C TYR A 96 -10.89 22.89 2.83
N SER A 97 -10.65 24.08 2.30
CA SER A 97 -11.67 24.88 1.63
C SER A 97 -11.82 24.43 0.18
N LEU A 98 -13.06 24.29 -0.30
CA LEU A 98 -13.39 23.92 -1.67
C LEU A 98 -14.28 25.00 -2.30
N GLU A 99 -13.85 25.51 -3.46
CA GLU A 99 -14.64 26.42 -4.30
C GLU A 99 -14.77 25.83 -5.71
N VAL A 100 -15.97 25.52 -6.18
CA VAL A 100 -16.17 24.95 -7.52
C VAL A 100 -16.67 26.04 -8.47
N SER A 101 -15.85 26.42 -9.44
CA SER A 101 -16.20 27.48 -10.40
C SER A 101 -16.78 26.94 -11.71
N GLN A 102 -16.40 25.72 -12.09
CA GLN A 102 -16.90 25.08 -13.31
C GLN A 102 -16.90 23.56 -13.14
N LEU A 103 -17.93 22.89 -13.64
CA LEU A 103 -17.94 21.43 -13.77
C LEU A 103 -17.34 20.99 -15.10
N ALA A 104 -16.77 19.80 -15.12
CA ALA A 104 -16.36 19.16 -16.34
C ALA A 104 -17.60 18.82 -17.19
N GLN A 105 -17.53 19.11 -18.49
CA GLN A 105 -18.61 18.90 -19.45
C GLN A 105 -18.11 18.09 -20.63
N ASN A 106 -18.99 17.24 -21.15
CA ASN A 106 -18.82 16.52 -22.41
C ASN A 106 -19.22 17.45 -23.56
N GLN A 107 -18.62 17.28 -24.73
CA GLN A 107 -19.05 18.05 -25.91
C GLN A 107 -20.34 17.45 -26.50
N LYS A 108 -21.21 18.31 -27.04
CA LYS A 108 -22.37 17.92 -27.85
C LYS A 108 -22.42 18.68 -29.17
N LEU A 109 -22.43 17.92 -30.26
CA LEU A 109 -22.62 18.43 -31.61
C LEU A 109 -23.97 17.96 -32.15
N THR A 110 -24.67 18.84 -32.87
CA THR A 110 -26.00 18.56 -33.40
C THR A 110 -26.11 18.89 -34.87
N SER A 111 -26.78 18.04 -35.65
CA SER A 111 -27.05 18.32 -37.06
C SER A 111 -28.21 19.31 -37.22
N ASN A 112 -28.37 19.83 -38.45
CA ASN A 112 -29.63 20.40 -38.90
C ASN A 112 -30.77 19.35 -38.86
N ALA A 113 -32.02 19.82 -38.89
CA ALA A 113 -33.19 18.96 -38.84
C ALA A 113 -33.42 18.25 -40.19
N PHE A 114 -33.63 16.94 -40.12
CA PHE A 114 -34.05 16.10 -41.24
C PHE A 114 -35.53 15.74 -41.13
N SER A 115 -36.18 15.49 -42.26
CA SER A 115 -37.61 15.14 -42.29
C SER A 115 -37.92 13.80 -41.60
N SER A 116 -36.97 12.86 -41.57
CA SER A 116 -37.15 11.54 -40.95
C SER A 116 -35.82 10.92 -40.51
N ILE A 117 -35.88 9.93 -39.61
CA ILE A 117 -34.72 9.10 -39.25
C ILE A 117 -34.22 8.23 -40.42
N ASN A 118 -35.04 8.06 -41.44
CA ASN A 118 -34.71 7.29 -42.65
C ASN A 118 -34.20 8.19 -43.80
N THR A 119 -34.05 9.49 -43.57
CA THR A 119 -33.48 10.41 -44.56
C THR A 119 -32.07 9.96 -44.93
N GLY A 120 -31.81 9.81 -46.23
CA GLY A 120 -30.51 9.45 -46.77
C GLY A 120 -29.54 10.62 -46.69
N LEU A 121 -28.31 10.35 -46.25
CA LEU A 121 -27.22 11.31 -46.02
C LEU A 121 -26.05 11.08 -46.99
N GLY A 122 -26.26 10.44 -48.14
CA GLY A 122 -25.16 10.13 -49.07
C GLY A 122 -24.21 9.02 -48.57
N THR A 123 -23.17 8.75 -49.35
CA THR A 123 -22.17 7.69 -49.06
C THR A 123 -20.78 8.29 -49.00
N GLY A 124 -19.87 7.67 -48.25
CA GLY A 124 -18.56 8.22 -48.02
C GLY A 124 -17.90 7.67 -46.76
N THR A 125 -16.95 8.40 -46.19
CA THR A 125 -16.25 8.01 -44.97
C THR A 125 -16.28 9.15 -43.95
N LEU A 126 -16.67 8.85 -42.72
CA LEU A 126 -16.56 9.74 -41.58
C LEU A 126 -15.27 9.41 -40.81
N THR A 127 -14.40 10.38 -40.60
CA THR A 127 -13.23 10.24 -39.72
C THR A 127 -13.44 11.11 -38.48
N ILE A 128 -13.47 10.48 -37.31
CA ILE A 128 -13.71 11.13 -36.03
C ILE A 128 -12.41 11.17 -35.23
N GLN A 129 -12.12 12.34 -34.67
CA GLN A 129 -10.96 12.62 -33.82
C GLN A 129 -11.40 13.28 -32.52
N LEU A 130 -10.72 12.97 -31.42
CA LEU A 130 -10.88 13.65 -30.14
C LEU A 130 -9.65 14.51 -29.85
N GLY A 131 -9.84 15.68 -29.26
CA GLY A 131 -8.78 16.65 -29.02
C GLY A 131 -9.25 17.87 -28.23
N THR A 132 -8.43 18.91 -28.23
CA THR A 132 -8.71 20.19 -27.56
C THR A 132 -8.97 21.28 -28.59
N VAL A 133 -9.99 22.09 -28.33
CA VAL A 133 -10.27 23.35 -29.03
C VAL A 133 -9.95 24.50 -28.09
N ASP A 134 -9.32 25.56 -28.59
CA ASP A 134 -8.83 26.68 -27.78
C ASP A 134 -9.94 27.64 -27.32
N LYS A 135 -10.80 28.12 -28.24
CA LYS A 135 -11.78 29.18 -27.94
C LYS A 135 -13.23 28.72 -27.96
N HIS A 136 -13.57 27.68 -28.73
CA HIS A 136 -14.96 27.25 -28.96
C HIS A 136 -15.84 28.40 -29.45
N ASP A 137 -15.35 29.15 -30.44
CA ASP A 137 -16.11 30.26 -31.00
C ASP A 137 -17.32 29.73 -31.79
N THR A 138 -18.43 30.44 -31.73
CA THR A 138 -19.62 30.15 -32.54
C THR A 138 -19.55 30.77 -33.93
N ASP A 139 -18.61 31.69 -34.19
CA ASP A 139 -18.42 32.31 -35.50
C ASP A 139 -17.63 31.39 -36.44
N ALA A 140 -18.18 31.15 -37.64
CA ALA A 140 -17.56 30.33 -38.69
C ALA A 140 -16.30 30.96 -39.30
N THR A 141 -15.96 32.20 -38.94
CA THR A 141 -14.74 32.90 -39.36
C THR A 141 -13.61 32.89 -38.32
N SER A 142 -13.79 32.19 -37.19
CA SER A 142 -12.80 32.17 -36.10
C SER A 142 -11.53 31.38 -36.45
N ASP A 143 -10.43 31.74 -35.78
CA ASP A 143 -9.12 31.11 -35.84
C ASP A 143 -8.96 29.95 -34.83
N ASP A 144 -10.05 29.24 -34.52
CA ASP A 144 -10.00 28.12 -33.56
C ASP A 144 -9.00 27.06 -34.02
N THR A 145 -8.22 26.55 -33.08
CA THR A 145 -7.22 25.52 -33.34
C THR A 145 -7.65 24.20 -32.73
N PHE A 146 -7.45 23.10 -33.47
CA PHE A 146 -7.70 21.75 -32.97
C PHE A 146 -6.38 21.02 -32.74
N THR A 147 -6.13 20.63 -31.50
CA THR A 147 -4.97 19.79 -31.14
C THR A 147 -5.45 18.39 -30.79
N ALA A 148 -5.05 17.39 -31.58
CA ALA A 148 -5.49 16.01 -31.39
C ALA A 148 -4.99 15.42 -30.05
N ASN A 149 -5.84 14.64 -29.39
CA ASN A 149 -5.47 13.92 -28.17
C ASN A 149 -4.66 12.67 -28.53
N ALA A 150 -3.36 12.68 -28.24
CA ALA A 150 -2.46 11.57 -28.55
C ALA A 150 -2.86 10.23 -27.88
N LYS A 151 -3.69 10.25 -26.83
CA LYS A 151 -4.19 9.05 -26.14
C LYS A 151 -5.42 8.44 -26.80
N LYS A 152 -6.08 9.15 -27.72
CA LYS A 152 -7.33 8.74 -28.40
C LYS A 152 -7.11 8.79 -29.92
N PRO A 153 -6.74 7.69 -30.58
CA PRO A 153 -6.46 7.70 -32.02
C PRO A 153 -7.72 8.02 -32.83
N SER A 154 -7.53 8.62 -34.01
CA SER A 154 -8.60 8.82 -34.99
C SER A 154 -9.17 7.50 -35.46
N PHE A 155 -10.47 7.45 -35.74
CA PHE A 155 -11.12 6.28 -36.32
C PHE A 155 -12.06 6.66 -37.46
N SER A 156 -12.21 5.75 -38.41
CA SER A 156 -12.99 5.98 -39.62
C SER A 156 -14.17 5.02 -39.70
N ILE A 157 -15.28 5.51 -40.23
CA ILE A 157 -16.54 4.79 -40.40
C ILE A 157 -16.97 4.95 -41.86
N ASP A 158 -17.15 3.84 -42.54
CA ASP A 158 -17.66 3.83 -43.91
C ASP A 158 -19.19 3.86 -43.93
N ILE A 159 -19.72 4.84 -44.66
CA ILE A 159 -21.13 5.04 -44.91
C ILE A 159 -21.42 4.59 -46.35
N THR A 160 -22.11 3.46 -46.44
CA THR A 160 -22.50 2.79 -47.68
C THR A 160 -24.01 2.85 -47.86
N SER A 161 -24.53 2.35 -48.98
CA SER A 161 -25.98 2.24 -49.19
C SER A 161 -26.73 1.40 -48.14
N LYS A 162 -26.03 0.63 -47.30
CA LYS A 162 -26.62 -0.17 -46.22
C LYS A 162 -26.88 0.62 -44.92
N ASN A 163 -26.17 1.73 -44.71
CA ASN A 163 -26.18 2.50 -43.46
C ASN A 163 -26.20 4.02 -43.69
N ASN A 164 -26.53 4.48 -44.91
CA ASN A 164 -26.57 5.89 -45.30
C ASN A 164 -27.79 6.68 -44.80
N THR A 165 -28.57 6.15 -43.87
CA THR A 165 -29.67 6.90 -43.25
C THR A 165 -29.22 7.54 -41.94
N LEU A 166 -29.94 8.54 -41.44
CA LEU A 166 -29.67 9.13 -40.12
C LEU A 166 -29.57 8.05 -39.01
N ALA A 167 -30.49 7.08 -39.02
CA ALA A 167 -30.45 5.92 -38.12
C ALA A 167 -29.24 5.01 -38.36
N GLY A 168 -28.90 4.74 -39.62
CA GLY A 168 -27.73 3.93 -39.98
C GLY A 168 -26.41 4.56 -39.55
N VAL A 169 -26.25 5.88 -39.72
CA VAL A 169 -25.06 6.62 -39.26
C VAL A 169 -24.96 6.60 -37.73
N ARG A 170 -26.06 6.83 -37.01
CA ARG A 170 -26.10 6.69 -35.54
C ARG A 170 -25.60 5.31 -35.10
N ASP A 171 -26.14 4.25 -35.70
CA ASP A 171 -25.82 2.88 -35.34
C ASP A 171 -24.36 2.56 -35.66
N ALA A 172 -23.84 3.05 -36.79
CA ALA A 172 -22.44 2.89 -37.17
C ALA A 172 -21.48 3.59 -36.17
N ILE A 173 -21.78 4.82 -35.74
CA ILE A 173 -20.98 5.54 -34.74
C ILE A 173 -21.00 4.81 -33.39
N ASN A 174 -22.18 4.36 -32.94
CA ASN A 174 -22.30 3.65 -31.67
C ASN A 174 -21.62 2.27 -31.71
N LEU A 175 -21.66 1.58 -32.85
CA LEU A 175 -20.98 0.31 -33.05
C LEU A 175 -19.45 0.46 -33.00
N ALA A 176 -18.90 1.57 -33.52
CA ALA A 176 -17.47 1.85 -33.41
C ALA A 176 -17.01 1.99 -31.95
N ASN A 177 -17.86 2.56 -31.08
CA ASN A 177 -17.65 2.68 -29.62
C ASN A 177 -16.35 3.40 -29.18
N GLN A 178 -15.68 4.17 -30.05
CA GLN A 178 -14.39 4.82 -29.76
C GLN A 178 -14.54 6.23 -29.15
N GLY A 179 -15.13 6.33 -27.95
CA GLY A 179 -15.15 7.59 -27.18
C GLY A 179 -16.21 8.62 -27.59
N VAL A 180 -16.98 8.38 -28.64
CA VAL A 180 -18.17 9.18 -29.04
C VAL A 180 -19.40 8.28 -28.98
N SER A 181 -20.56 8.90 -28.72
CA SER A 181 -21.89 8.30 -28.83
C SER A 181 -22.78 9.15 -29.73
N ALA A 182 -23.66 8.50 -30.48
CA ALA A 182 -24.64 9.16 -31.34
C ALA A 182 -26.06 8.84 -30.88
N SER A 183 -26.94 9.82 -30.92
CA SER A 183 -28.37 9.65 -30.67
C SER A 183 -29.18 10.46 -31.67
N ILE A 184 -30.48 10.19 -31.79
CA ILE A 184 -31.38 10.98 -32.63
C ILE A 184 -32.37 11.70 -31.72
N LEU A 185 -32.42 13.02 -31.85
CA LEU A 185 -33.37 13.88 -31.16
C LEU A 185 -34.42 14.35 -32.16
N ASN A 186 -35.70 14.12 -31.87
CA ASN A 186 -36.80 14.75 -32.61
C ASN A 186 -37.23 16.01 -31.85
N ASP A 187 -37.06 17.18 -32.46
CA ASP A 187 -37.36 18.48 -31.85
C ASP A 187 -38.80 18.97 -32.12
N GLY A 188 -39.65 18.12 -32.72
CA GLY A 188 -41.01 18.44 -33.14
C GLY A 188 -41.11 19.05 -34.55
N THR A 189 -39.99 19.53 -35.10
CA THR A 189 -39.90 20.05 -36.48
C THR A 189 -39.14 19.10 -37.40
N GLY A 190 -38.30 18.22 -36.85
CA GLY A 190 -37.60 17.16 -37.57
C GLY A 190 -36.69 16.32 -36.67
N SER A 191 -35.97 15.38 -37.27
CA SER A 191 -34.99 14.50 -36.60
C SER A 191 -33.57 15.06 -36.75
N ARG A 192 -32.81 15.14 -35.66
CA ARG A 192 -31.41 15.59 -35.62
C ARG A 192 -30.49 14.51 -35.09
N LEU A 193 -29.31 14.36 -35.68
CA LEU A 193 -28.24 13.56 -35.09
C LEU A 193 -27.56 14.38 -34.00
N VAL A 194 -27.39 13.79 -32.83
CA VAL A 194 -26.66 14.38 -31.70
C VAL A 194 -25.46 13.49 -31.41
N LEU A 195 -24.26 14.03 -31.59
CA LEU A 195 -23.01 13.40 -31.21
C LEU A 195 -22.61 13.92 -29.83
N THR A 196 -22.19 13.02 -28.94
CA THR A 196 -21.77 13.36 -27.59
C THR A 196 -20.47 12.64 -27.26
N SER A 197 -19.47 13.38 -26.77
CA SER A 197 -18.24 12.76 -26.26
C SER A 197 -18.60 11.92 -25.03
N LYS A 198 -18.05 10.72 -24.89
CA LYS A 198 -18.36 9.85 -23.74
C LYS A 198 -17.70 10.36 -22.46
N ASP A 199 -16.49 10.87 -22.60
CA ASP A 199 -15.70 11.44 -21.52
C ASP A 199 -15.89 12.97 -21.49
N SER A 200 -15.91 13.56 -20.30
CA SER A 200 -15.86 15.01 -20.08
C SER A 200 -14.43 15.54 -20.20
N GLY A 201 -14.26 16.87 -20.25
CA GLY A 201 -12.96 17.52 -20.25
C GLY A 201 -12.59 18.09 -21.61
N ALA A 202 -11.80 19.16 -21.62
CA ALA A 202 -11.48 19.95 -22.81
C ALA A 202 -10.79 19.13 -23.91
N GLU A 203 -9.99 18.11 -23.52
CA GLU A 203 -9.30 17.19 -24.44
C GLU A 203 -10.21 16.17 -25.16
N ASN A 204 -11.52 16.21 -24.91
CA ASN A 204 -12.52 15.31 -25.51
C ASN A 204 -13.46 16.05 -26.48
N SER A 205 -13.00 17.15 -27.06
CA SER A 205 -13.69 17.82 -28.18
C SER A 205 -13.60 16.98 -29.44
N ILE A 206 -14.69 16.89 -30.18
CA ILE A 206 -14.91 16.06 -31.36
C ILE A 206 -14.58 16.89 -32.60
N LYS A 207 -13.80 16.30 -33.50
CA LYS A 207 -13.64 16.72 -34.89
C LYS A 207 -14.18 15.61 -35.79
N VAL A 208 -15.03 15.96 -36.76
CA VAL A 208 -15.60 15.06 -37.77
C VAL A 208 -15.15 15.54 -39.14
N SER A 209 -14.23 14.82 -39.76
CA SER A 209 -13.82 15.02 -41.15
C SER A 209 -14.60 14.07 -42.06
N VAL A 210 -15.13 14.58 -43.17
CA VAL A 210 -15.96 13.80 -44.08
C VAL A 210 -15.26 13.66 -45.43
N ILE A 211 -15.34 12.49 -46.04
CA ILE A 211 -15.08 12.30 -47.47
C ILE A 211 -16.43 11.95 -48.09
N ASP A 212 -17.00 12.85 -48.88
CA ASP A 212 -18.26 12.61 -49.59
C ASP A 212 -18.01 12.07 -51.00
N SER A 213 -18.94 11.24 -51.47
CA SER A 213 -18.97 10.62 -52.79
C SER A 213 -19.08 11.60 -53.96
N ASP A 214 -19.58 12.82 -53.74
CA ASP A 214 -19.68 13.86 -54.76
C ASP A 214 -18.37 14.68 -54.94
N GLY A 215 -17.36 14.40 -54.10
CA GLY A 215 -16.06 15.06 -54.13
C GLY A 215 -16.00 16.39 -53.39
N ASN A 216 -17.08 16.86 -52.75
CA ASN A 216 -17.10 18.06 -51.91
C ASN A 216 -17.37 17.72 -50.44
N SER A 217 -16.33 17.82 -49.61
CA SER A 217 -16.39 17.45 -48.20
C SER A 217 -16.92 18.56 -47.25
N THR A 218 -17.29 19.73 -47.76
CA THR A 218 -17.50 20.93 -46.93
C THR A 218 -18.83 21.63 -47.11
N ASP A 219 -19.63 21.26 -48.10
CA ASP A 219 -20.94 21.85 -48.35
C ASP A 219 -22.04 21.28 -47.43
N THR A 220 -23.27 21.74 -47.61
CA THR A 220 -24.44 21.38 -46.80
C THR A 220 -25.34 20.35 -47.48
N ALA A 221 -24.79 19.55 -48.40
CA ALA A 221 -25.45 18.47 -49.10
C ALA A 221 -24.88 17.10 -48.65
N GLY A 222 -25.48 15.99 -49.09
CA GLY A 222 -24.87 14.66 -48.87
C GLY A 222 -24.50 14.33 -47.42
N LEU A 223 -23.32 13.73 -47.26
CA LEU A 223 -22.73 13.31 -45.98
C LEU A 223 -21.94 14.45 -45.32
N SER A 224 -21.49 15.43 -46.11
CA SER A 224 -20.76 16.62 -45.65
C SER A 224 -21.58 17.47 -44.67
N VAL A 225 -22.90 17.31 -44.60
CA VAL A 225 -23.76 17.87 -43.52
C VAL A 225 -23.32 17.48 -42.10
N LEU A 226 -22.54 16.42 -41.95
CA LEU A 226 -22.00 15.96 -40.66
C LEU A 226 -20.56 16.45 -40.39
N ALA A 227 -19.97 17.23 -41.31
CA ALA A 227 -18.62 17.75 -41.14
C ALA A 227 -18.56 18.76 -39.98
N TYR A 228 -17.53 18.61 -39.15
CA TYR A 228 -17.20 19.54 -38.09
C TYR A 228 -15.70 19.54 -37.85
N ASP A 229 -15.03 20.53 -38.41
CA ASP A 229 -13.65 20.87 -38.11
C ASP A 229 -13.63 22.22 -37.39
N PRO A 230 -13.22 22.30 -36.12
CA PRO A 230 -13.10 23.56 -35.40
C PRO A 230 -12.27 24.59 -36.18
N ALA A 231 -11.22 24.16 -36.89
CA ALA A 231 -10.38 25.06 -37.71
C ALA A 231 -10.86 25.20 -39.17
N GLY A 232 -12.04 24.69 -39.51
CA GLY A 232 -12.52 24.57 -40.90
C GLY A 232 -14.05 24.54 -41.01
N ALA A 233 -14.58 23.59 -41.79
CA ALA A 233 -16.02 23.51 -42.05
C ALA A 233 -16.81 23.04 -40.81
N ARG A 234 -17.84 23.81 -40.41
CA ARG A 234 -18.67 23.55 -39.22
C ARG A 234 -20.14 23.38 -39.59
N ASN A 235 -20.48 22.26 -40.22
CA ASN A 235 -21.87 21.96 -40.61
C ASN A 235 -22.71 21.41 -39.43
N LEU A 236 -22.05 20.83 -38.42
CA LEU A 236 -22.67 20.55 -37.12
C LEU A 236 -22.61 21.79 -36.20
N ILE A 237 -23.65 21.92 -35.38
CA ILE A 237 -23.81 22.99 -34.39
C ILE A 237 -23.36 22.49 -33.03
N GLU A 238 -22.37 23.15 -32.43
CA GLU A 238 -21.96 22.90 -31.04
C GLU A 238 -23.01 23.47 -30.07
N THR A 239 -23.67 22.58 -29.33
CA THR A 239 -24.67 22.96 -28.32
C THR A 239 -24.11 22.91 -26.90
N GLN A 240 -22.97 22.23 -26.72
CA GLN A 240 -22.23 22.17 -25.47
C GLN A 240 -20.76 21.95 -25.78
N ALA A 241 -19.90 22.85 -25.30
CA ALA A 241 -18.45 22.68 -25.39
C ALA A 241 -17.93 21.68 -24.35
N ALA A 242 -16.90 20.92 -24.72
CA ALA A 242 -16.14 20.11 -23.78
C ALA A 242 -15.33 21.02 -22.87
N LYS A 243 -15.46 20.84 -21.55
CA LYS A 243 -14.80 21.70 -20.55
C LYS A 243 -14.24 20.87 -19.42
N ASP A 244 -13.11 21.30 -18.87
CA ASP A 244 -12.58 20.77 -17.61
C ASP A 244 -13.35 21.30 -16.40
N ALA A 245 -13.37 20.52 -15.33
CA ALA A 245 -13.74 21.00 -14.01
C ALA A 245 -12.68 21.98 -13.52
N LYS A 246 -13.10 23.16 -13.07
CA LYS A 246 -12.26 24.18 -12.45
C LYS A 246 -12.73 24.42 -11.03
N PHE A 247 -11.82 24.31 -10.09
CA PHE A 247 -12.11 24.51 -8.68
C PHE A 247 -10.85 24.96 -7.94
N LYS A 248 -11.01 25.41 -6.70
CA LYS A 248 -9.91 25.75 -5.81
C LYS A 248 -9.95 24.89 -4.56
N ILE A 249 -8.76 24.48 -4.11
CA ILE A 249 -8.55 23.85 -2.81
C ILE A 249 -7.58 24.75 -2.04
N ASP A 250 -8.00 25.32 -0.91
CA ASP A 250 -7.18 26.27 -0.13
C ASP A 250 -6.60 27.41 -0.97
N GLY A 251 -7.41 27.92 -1.90
CA GLY A 251 -7.04 28.99 -2.82
C GLY A 251 -6.18 28.55 -4.02
N ILE A 252 -5.72 27.29 -4.07
CA ILE A 252 -4.92 26.73 -5.17
C ILE A 252 -5.86 26.32 -6.31
N ASN A 253 -5.61 26.85 -7.51
CA ASN A 253 -6.38 26.50 -8.71
C ASN A 253 -6.08 25.06 -9.16
N VAL A 254 -7.14 24.29 -9.39
CA VAL A 254 -7.07 22.91 -9.91
C VAL A 254 -7.96 22.80 -11.14
N SER A 255 -7.44 22.17 -12.20
CA SER A 255 -8.18 21.82 -13.42
C SER A 255 -8.14 20.30 -13.61
N LYS A 256 -9.30 19.68 -13.83
CA LYS A 256 -9.41 18.23 -14.05
C LYS A 256 -10.38 17.91 -15.19
N PRO A 257 -10.10 16.89 -16.01
CA PRO A 257 -10.99 16.53 -17.13
C PRO A 257 -12.31 15.91 -16.65
N THR A 258 -12.40 15.42 -15.41
CA THR A 258 -13.58 14.75 -14.86
C THR A 258 -14.08 15.43 -13.59
N ASN A 259 -15.37 15.25 -13.29
CA ASN A 259 -15.97 15.67 -12.02
C ASN A 259 -15.65 14.71 -10.86
N SER A 260 -15.06 13.54 -11.13
CA SER A 260 -14.58 12.61 -10.10
C SER A 260 -13.06 12.72 -9.95
N VAL A 261 -12.63 13.45 -8.93
CA VAL A 261 -11.23 13.84 -8.73
C VAL A 261 -10.60 12.98 -7.63
N THR A 262 -9.59 12.18 -7.95
CA THR A 262 -8.96 11.23 -7.00
C THR A 262 -7.53 11.59 -6.61
N ASP A 263 -6.96 12.64 -7.21
CA ASP A 263 -5.52 12.93 -7.19
C ASP A 263 -5.21 14.40 -6.82
N ALA A 264 -6.22 15.18 -6.42
CA ALA A 264 -6.01 16.57 -5.99
C ALA A 264 -5.53 16.67 -4.54
N ILE A 265 -6.04 15.81 -3.65
CA ILE A 265 -5.53 15.63 -2.28
C ILE A 265 -5.26 14.14 -2.09
N GLN A 266 -4.07 13.79 -1.59
CA GLN A 266 -3.71 12.39 -1.39
C GLN A 266 -4.70 11.70 -0.44
N GLY A 267 -5.27 10.60 -0.93
CA GLY A 267 -6.21 9.79 -0.16
C GLY A 267 -7.66 10.28 -0.17
N LEU A 268 -8.00 11.34 -0.93
CA LEU A 268 -9.38 11.80 -1.11
C LEU A 268 -9.89 11.52 -2.51
N THR A 269 -11.18 11.23 -2.61
CA THR A 269 -11.95 11.31 -3.85
C THR A 269 -13.04 12.35 -3.68
N ILE A 270 -13.06 13.35 -4.57
CA ILE A 270 -14.02 14.45 -4.59
C ILE A 270 -14.88 14.30 -5.85
N ASN A 271 -16.19 14.09 -5.68
CA ASN A 271 -17.13 14.06 -6.80
C ASN A 271 -17.91 15.37 -6.83
N LEU A 272 -17.60 16.23 -7.79
CA LEU A 272 -18.19 17.55 -7.99
C LEU A 272 -19.59 17.40 -8.61
N THR A 273 -20.59 18.04 -8.01
CA THR A 273 -21.99 17.94 -8.44
C THR A 273 -22.58 19.28 -8.85
N LYS A 274 -22.09 20.39 -8.29
CA LYS A 274 -22.59 21.74 -8.57
C LYS A 274 -21.49 22.78 -8.43
N VAL A 275 -21.65 23.90 -9.11
CA VAL A 275 -20.84 25.10 -8.87
C VAL A 275 -21.19 25.74 -7.53
N SER A 276 -20.20 26.31 -6.85
CA SER A 276 -20.38 27.04 -5.60
C SER A 276 -21.24 28.28 -5.81
N SER A 277 -22.03 28.64 -4.79
CA SER A 277 -22.83 29.87 -4.82
C SER A 277 -21.93 31.11 -4.69
N PRO A 278 -22.27 32.25 -5.32
CA PRO A 278 -21.61 33.52 -5.03
C PRO A 278 -21.73 33.92 -3.55
N THR A 279 -20.73 34.64 -3.03
CA THR A 279 -20.72 35.13 -1.63
C THR A 279 -21.84 36.11 -1.31
N SER A 280 -22.36 36.81 -2.31
CA SER A 280 -23.54 37.67 -2.24
C SER A 280 -24.16 37.84 -3.64
N THR A 281 -25.40 38.32 -3.71
CA THR A 281 -26.08 38.61 -4.98
C THR A 281 -25.26 39.62 -5.80
N GLY A 282 -24.74 39.18 -6.96
CA GLY A 282 -23.91 40.00 -7.85
C GLY A 282 -22.40 39.91 -7.61
N ALA A 283 -21.93 39.11 -6.63
CA ALA A 283 -20.50 38.88 -6.41
C ALA A 283 -19.89 37.93 -7.46
N THR A 284 -18.64 38.18 -7.84
CA THR A 284 -17.83 37.29 -8.69
C THR A 284 -17.01 36.28 -7.87
N THR A 285 -16.91 36.48 -6.55
CA THR A 285 -16.25 35.59 -5.61
C THR A 285 -17.23 34.52 -5.12
N LEU A 286 -16.78 33.26 -5.17
CA LEU A 286 -17.57 32.10 -4.76
C LEU A 286 -17.43 31.86 -3.27
N ALA A 287 -18.49 31.41 -2.62
CA ALA A 287 -18.47 31.01 -1.22
C ALA A 287 -17.78 29.64 -1.09
N PRO A 288 -16.69 29.53 -0.31
CA PRO A 288 -16.04 28.25 -0.06
C PRO A 288 -16.93 27.36 0.82
N THR A 289 -16.88 26.06 0.56
CA THR A 289 -17.41 25.04 1.48
C THR A 289 -16.25 24.27 2.09
N THR A 290 -16.41 23.77 3.32
CA THR A 290 -15.30 23.12 4.05
C THR A 290 -15.41 21.61 3.94
N ILE A 291 -14.34 20.98 3.45
CA ILE A 291 -14.07 19.54 3.61
C ILE A 291 -13.41 19.36 4.96
N THR A 292 -13.96 18.50 5.81
CA THR A 292 -13.37 18.12 7.09
C THR A 292 -13.02 16.65 7.07
N ILE A 293 -11.75 16.33 7.27
CA ILE A 293 -11.25 14.97 7.44
C ILE A 293 -11.08 14.73 8.93
N GLY A 294 -11.90 13.84 9.47
CA GLY A 294 -11.79 13.35 10.84
C GLY A 294 -11.37 11.89 10.87
N SER A 295 -10.97 11.40 12.04
CA SER A 295 -10.83 9.97 12.25
C SER A 295 -12.21 9.30 12.20
N ASP A 296 -12.33 8.22 11.43
CA ASP A 296 -13.52 7.37 11.46
C ASP A 296 -13.34 6.29 12.51
N LEU A 297 -13.94 6.54 13.67
CA LEU A 297 -13.78 5.71 14.86
C LEU A 297 -14.91 4.68 15.01
N SER A 298 -15.85 4.65 14.05
CA SER A 298 -16.98 3.70 14.06
C SER A 298 -16.50 2.26 13.93
N GLY A 299 -15.57 1.99 13.00
CA GLY A 299 -14.96 0.68 12.80
C GLY A 299 -14.22 0.15 14.03
N LEU A 300 -13.55 1.03 14.80
CA LEU A 300 -12.89 0.66 16.06
C LEU A 300 -13.92 0.24 17.12
N LYS A 301 -14.99 1.03 17.29
CA LYS A 301 -16.08 0.72 18.22
C LYS A 301 -16.76 -0.62 17.88
N ASP A 302 -17.06 -0.83 16.60
CA ASP A 302 -17.73 -2.05 16.14
C ASP A 302 -16.82 -3.28 16.25
N SER A 303 -15.52 -3.13 16.00
CA SER A 303 -14.54 -4.21 16.18
C SER A 303 -14.44 -4.63 17.64
N ILE A 304 -14.41 -3.68 18.59
CA ILE A 304 -14.40 -3.98 20.03
C ILE A 304 -15.71 -4.66 20.46
N LYS A 305 -16.87 -4.20 19.96
CA LYS A 305 -18.15 -4.88 20.20
C LYS A 305 -18.16 -6.30 19.66
N GLY A 306 -17.63 -6.51 18.45
CA GLY A 306 -17.49 -7.82 17.82
C GLY A 306 -16.61 -8.77 18.63
N PHE A 307 -15.49 -8.27 19.16
CA PHE A 307 -14.62 -9.00 20.09
C PHE A 307 -15.37 -9.44 21.35
N ILE A 308 -16.06 -8.52 22.03
CA ILE A 308 -16.82 -8.81 23.25
C ILE A 308 -17.90 -9.85 22.99
N LYS A 309 -18.65 -9.70 21.89
CA LYS A 309 -19.67 -10.67 21.48
C LYS A 309 -19.08 -12.06 21.26
N SER A 310 -18.00 -12.16 20.48
CA SER A 310 -17.37 -13.43 20.13
C SER A 310 -16.74 -14.12 21.36
N TYR A 311 -16.14 -13.34 22.27
CA TYR A 311 -15.65 -13.83 23.56
C TYR A 311 -16.82 -14.38 24.41
N ASN A 312 -17.94 -13.66 24.48
CA ASN A 312 -19.11 -14.07 25.25
C ASN A 312 -19.78 -15.33 24.68
N GLU A 313 -19.84 -15.48 23.35
CA GLU A 313 -20.34 -16.69 22.68
C GLU A 313 -19.45 -17.91 22.96
N LEU A 314 -18.13 -17.72 22.95
CA LEU A 314 -17.19 -18.76 23.37
C LEU A 314 -17.37 -19.12 24.85
N ASN A 315 -17.44 -18.13 25.73
CA ASN A 315 -17.63 -18.37 27.17
C ASN A 315 -18.97 -19.06 27.45
N LYS A 316 -20.03 -18.72 26.72
CA LYS A 316 -21.32 -19.43 26.74
C LYS A 316 -21.14 -20.89 26.34
N THR A 317 -20.46 -21.17 25.23
CA THR A 317 -20.19 -22.55 24.78
C THR A 317 -19.43 -23.35 25.84
N LEU A 318 -18.38 -22.76 26.43
CA LEU A 318 -17.60 -23.41 27.49
C LEU A 318 -18.45 -23.70 28.73
N LYS A 319 -19.37 -22.81 29.11
CA LYS A 319 -20.34 -23.06 30.18
C LYS A 319 -21.33 -24.16 29.80
N ASP A 320 -21.92 -24.10 28.62
CA ASP A 320 -22.96 -25.03 28.19
C ASP A 320 -22.42 -26.48 28.18
N VAL A 321 -21.17 -26.69 27.78
CA VAL A 321 -20.54 -28.02 27.78
C VAL A 321 -20.02 -28.48 29.16
N SER A 322 -19.80 -27.58 30.11
CA SER A 322 -19.23 -27.90 31.45
C SER A 322 -20.19 -27.70 32.63
N SER A 323 -21.38 -27.17 32.38
CA SER A 323 -22.37 -26.84 33.42
C SER A 323 -22.90 -28.06 34.16
N TYR A 324 -23.34 -27.81 35.39
CA TYR A 324 -24.15 -28.72 36.18
C TYR A 324 -25.42 -27.99 36.59
N ILE A 325 -26.57 -28.52 36.19
CA ILE A 325 -27.88 -28.00 36.58
C ILE A 325 -28.42 -28.92 37.68
N PRO A 326 -28.46 -28.47 38.94
CA PRO A 326 -29.07 -29.25 40.00
C PRO A 326 -30.56 -29.44 39.69
N GLY A 327 -31.05 -30.65 39.91
CA GLY A 327 -32.46 -30.97 39.74
C GLY A 327 -33.33 -30.27 40.77
N ASN A 328 -34.61 -30.10 40.47
CA ASN A 328 -35.61 -29.64 41.43
C ASN A 328 -36.68 -30.73 41.64
N ALA A 329 -37.74 -30.41 42.40
CA ALA A 329 -38.81 -31.36 42.71
C ALA A 329 -39.49 -32.01 41.48
N THR A 330 -39.34 -31.42 40.28
CA THR A 330 -39.95 -31.88 39.02
C THR A 330 -38.94 -32.23 37.92
N THR A 331 -37.64 -32.00 38.14
CA THR A 331 -36.61 -32.20 37.11
C THR A 331 -35.38 -32.91 37.69
N SER A 332 -34.88 -33.91 36.98
CA SER A 332 -33.63 -34.57 37.35
C SER A 332 -32.43 -33.64 37.16
N ALA A 333 -31.41 -33.81 38.01
CA ALA A 333 -30.13 -33.12 37.83
C ALA A 333 -29.51 -33.47 36.48
N LYS A 334 -28.96 -32.47 35.79
CA LYS A 334 -28.37 -32.62 34.46
C LYS A 334 -26.94 -32.09 34.45
N ALA A 335 -25.99 -33.00 34.23
CA ALA A 335 -24.59 -32.65 34.00
C ALA A 335 -24.33 -32.56 32.49
N ALA A 336 -23.60 -31.54 32.06
CA ALA A 336 -23.12 -31.44 30.69
C ALA A 336 -21.98 -32.46 30.43
N PRO A 337 -21.71 -32.83 29.15
CA PRO A 337 -20.74 -33.90 28.83
C PRO A 337 -19.32 -33.68 29.37
N LEU A 338 -18.88 -32.42 29.50
CA LEU A 338 -17.56 -32.03 29.99
C LEU A 338 -17.62 -31.42 31.40
N ASN A 339 -18.64 -31.78 32.19
CA ASN A 339 -18.67 -31.36 33.59
C ASN A 339 -17.44 -31.89 34.36
N GLY A 340 -16.82 -31.03 35.16
CA GLY A 340 -15.61 -31.37 35.92
C GLY A 340 -14.32 -31.46 35.08
N ASP A 341 -14.38 -31.19 33.77
CA ASP A 341 -13.23 -31.24 32.88
C ASP A 341 -12.17 -30.17 33.22
N SER A 342 -10.91 -30.58 33.38
CA SER A 342 -9.81 -29.69 33.74
C SER A 342 -9.31 -28.85 32.57
N ALA A 343 -9.42 -29.33 31.33
CA ALA A 343 -9.02 -28.61 30.14
C ALA A 343 -9.95 -27.41 29.91
N ILE A 344 -11.27 -27.58 30.09
CA ILE A 344 -12.23 -26.46 29.99
C ILE A 344 -11.94 -25.37 31.03
N ARG A 345 -11.66 -25.75 32.28
CA ARG A 345 -11.25 -24.78 33.32
C ARG A 345 -9.93 -24.09 33.01
N SER A 346 -8.96 -24.82 32.47
CA SER A 346 -7.66 -24.27 32.07
C SER A 346 -7.83 -23.21 30.96
N ILE A 347 -8.63 -23.51 29.94
CA ILE A 347 -8.97 -22.57 28.86
C ILE A 347 -9.59 -21.30 29.44
N GLN A 348 -10.60 -21.43 30.29
CA GLN A 348 -11.28 -20.28 30.91
C GLN A 348 -10.34 -19.42 31.76
N ASN A 349 -9.39 -20.02 32.48
CA ASN A 349 -8.46 -19.30 33.35
C ASN A 349 -7.37 -18.59 32.54
N GLN A 350 -6.80 -19.26 31.53
CA GLN A 350 -5.77 -18.67 30.67
C GLN A 350 -6.34 -17.50 29.85
N MET A 351 -7.54 -17.65 29.29
CA MET A 351 -8.21 -16.56 28.58
C MET A 351 -8.46 -15.35 29.50
N ARG A 352 -8.95 -15.59 30.73
CA ARG A 352 -9.15 -14.51 31.71
C ARG A 352 -7.84 -13.84 32.12
N ALA A 353 -6.75 -14.59 32.21
CA ALA A 353 -5.44 -14.03 32.54
C ALA A 353 -4.97 -13.04 31.46
N VAL A 354 -5.09 -13.42 30.18
CA VAL A 354 -4.69 -12.55 29.05
C VAL A 354 -5.56 -11.30 28.94
N VAL A 355 -6.88 -11.42 29.16
CA VAL A 355 -7.78 -10.25 29.12
C VAL A 355 -7.53 -9.27 30.28
N ASN A 356 -7.07 -9.76 31.43
CA ASN A 356 -6.69 -8.94 32.58
C ASN A 356 -5.21 -8.53 32.57
N GLU A 357 -4.45 -8.91 31.54
CA GLU A 357 -3.04 -8.57 31.43
C GLU A 357 -2.89 -7.05 31.30
N MET A 358 -2.03 -6.48 32.14
CA MET A 358 -1.74 -5.05 32.09
C MET A 358 -0.64 -4.79 31.06
N GLN A 359 -0.83 -3.77 30.25
CA GLN A 359 0.18 -3.33 29.28
C GLN A 359 1.40 -2.73 29.97
N GLY A 360 2.55 -2.83 29.30
CA GLY A 360 3.83 -2.31 29.78
C GLY A 360 3.86 -0.79 29.94
N GLU A 361 4.86 -0.30 30.68
CA GLU A 361 5.09 1.13 30.91
C GLU A 361 5.18 1.94 29.60
N GLY A 362 4.51 3.09 29.55
CA GLY A 362 4.46 3.98 28.36
C GLY A 362 3.14 3.95 27.60
N SER A 363 2.26 2.97 27.85
CA SER A 363 0.89 2.98 27.31
C SER A 363 0.00 3.94 28.11
N TYR A 364 -0.77 4.79 27.43
CA TYR A 364 -1.74 5.68 28.09
C TYR A 364 -2.82 4.88 28.82
N PHE A 365 -3.44 3.92 28.12
CA PHE A 365 -4.31 2.92 28.73
C PHE A 365 -3.51 1.69 29.11
N LYS A 366 -3.63 1.23 30.35
CA LYS A 366 -2.88 0.07 30.87
C LYS A 366 -3.69 -1.21 30.82
N SER A 367 -5.02 -1.11 30.73
CA SER A 367 -5.92 -2.26 30.78
C SER A 367 -7.16 -2.03 29.92
N LEU A 368 -7.84 -3.13 29.56
CA LEU A 368 -9.13 -3.07 28.88
C LEU A 368 -10.21 -2.38 29.74
N SER A 369 -10.08 -2.43 31.07
CA SER A 369 -10.99 -1.71 31.97
C SER A 369 -10.91 -0.19 31.86
N ASP A 370 -9.76 0.36 31.46
CA ASP A 370 -9.58 1.80 31.31
C ASP A 370 -10.43 2.36 30.14
N ILE A 371 -10.64 1.53 29.12
CA ILE A 371 -11.51 1.83 27.97
C ILE A 371 -12.95 1.34 28.17
N GLY A 372 -13.30 0.89 29.37
CA GLY A 372 -14.66 0.47 29.72
C GLY A 372 -15.01 -0.98 29.38
N VAL A 373 -14.04 -1.84 29.05
CA VAL A 373 -14.25 -3.28 28.85
C VAL A 373 -13.84 -4.05 30.10
N SER A 374 -14.78 -4.70 30.77
CA SER A 374 -14.53 -5.40 32.03
C SER A 374 -15.30 -6.71 32.12
N PHE A 375 -14.88 -7.61 33.01
CA PHE A 375 -15.64 -8.82 33.31
C PHE A 375 -16.94 -8.49 34.06
N SER A 376 -18.06 -9.00 33.54
CA SER A 376 -19.35 -9.00 34.20
C SER A 376 -19.33 -9.90 35.44
N GLY A 377 -19.73 -9.32 36.57
CA GLY A 377 -19.79 -10.00 37.86
C GLY A 377 -20.39 -9.14 38.97
N TYR A 378 -20.41 -7.82 38.76
CA TYR A 378 -21.09 -6.87 39.61
C TYR A 378 -21.99 -6.00 38.75
N GLN A 379 -23.27 -5.93 39.09
CA GLN A 379 -24.12 -4.81 38.71
C GLN A 379 -23.46 -3.58 39.32
N THR A 380 -23.08 -2.61 38.49
CA THR A 380 -22.58 -1.32 38.95
C THR A 380 -23.56 -0.22 38.56
N ASP A 381 -23.72 0.79 39.42
CA ASP A 381 -24.43 2.00 39.03
C ASP A 381 -23.64 2.80 37.96
N ALA A 382 -24.23 3.90 37.48
CA ALA A 382 -23.61 4.79 36.49
C ALA A 382 -22.27 5.42 36.95
N LYS A 383 -21.92 5.29 38.24
CA LYS A 383 -20.68 5.80 38.85
C LYS A 383 -19.66 4.69 39.12
N GLY A 384 -19.98 3.43 38.80
CA GLY A 384 -19.09 2.28 39.01
C GLY A 384 -19.19 1.66 40.40
N THR A 385 -20.16 2.04 41.23
CA THR A 385 -20.40 1.46 42.55
C THR A 385 -21.09 0.12 42.42
N ILE A 386 -20.61 -0.92 43.10
CA ILE A 386 -21.22 -2.26 43.09
C ILE A 386 -22.59 -2.22 43.80
N ILE A 387 -23.67 -2.53 43.06
CA ILE A 387 -25.08 -2.53 43.53
C ILE A 387 -25.72 -3.93 43.56
N GLY A 388 -25.00 -4.99 43.21
CA GLY A 388 -25.45 -6.39 43.37
C GLY A 388 -24.81 -7.37 42.37
N GLY A 389 -25.09 -8.68 42.49
CA GLY A 389 -24.64 -9.72 41.53
C GLY A 389 -24.10 -11.01 42.17
N THR A 390 -24.39 -12.16 41.57
CA THR A 390 -23.79 -13.48 41.90
C THR A 390 -22.53 -13.72 41.07
N THR A 391 -21.56 -14.42 41.67
CA THR A 391 -20.27 -14.95 41.17
C THR A 391 -19.92 -14.64 39.70
N PRO A 392 -18.75 -14.06 39.39
CA PRO A 392 -18.42 -13.58 38.04
C PRO A 392 -18.66 -14.64 36.98
N LYS A 393 -19.65 -14.38 36.11
CA LYS A 393 -20.02 -15.27 35.00
C LYS A 393 -18.92 -15.32 33.93
N GLY A 394 -17.84 -14.55 34.06
CA GLY A 394 -16.71 -14.61 33.13
C GLY A 394 -17.03 -14.07 31.74
N ASP A 395 -18.19 -13.43 31.56
CA ASP A 395 -18.57 -12.69 30.35
C ASP A 395 -17.95 -11.29 30.41
N LEU A 396 -17.72 -10.67 29.26
CA LEU A 396 -17.30 -9.27 29.13
C LEU A 396 -18.50 -8.34 28.99
N SER A 397 -18.42 -7.19 29.65
CA SER A 397 -19.33 -6.05 29.53
C SER A 397 -18.61 -4.83 28.97
N LEU A 398 -19.37 -3.96 28.31
CA LEU A 398 -18.89 -2.71 27.72
C LEU A 398 -19.61 -1.51 28.35
N ASN A 399 -18.86 -0.56 28.88
CA ASN A 399 -19.33 0.79 29.13
C ASN A 399 -19.11 1.64 27.88
N GLU A 400 -20.16 1.83 27.08
CA GLU A 400 -20.06 2.55 25.80
C GLU A 400 -19.62 4.01 25.96
N ALA A 401 -20.00 4.68 27.05
CA ALA A 401 -19.63 6.08 27.29
C ALA A 401 -18.13 6.22 27.59
N LYS A 402 -17.56 5.32 28.41
CA LYS A 402 -16.11 5.27 28.67
C LYS A 402 -15.34 4.94 27.40
N LEU A 403 -15.81 3.96 26.63
CA LEU A 403 -15.16 3.62 25.37
C LEU A 403 -15.19 4.80 24.40
N GLN A 404 -16.33 5.48 24.28
CA GLN A 404 -16.47 6.65 23.42
C GLN A 404 -15.55 7.80 23.86
N ALA A 405 -15.41 8.06 25.16
CA ALA A 405 -14.49 9.06 25.68
C ALA A 405 -13.01 8.70 25.43
N ALA A 406 -12.64 7.43 25.63
CA ALA A 406 -11.29 6.94 25.36
C ALA A 406 -10.94 7.04 23.87
N ILE A 407 -11.86 6.62 23.00
CA ILE A 407 -11.72 6.70 21.55
C ILE A 407 -11.62 8.17 21.08
N ALA A 408 -12.44 9.08 21.62
CA ALA A 408 -12.44 10.48 21.21
C ALA A 408 -11.17 11.22 21.64
N SER A 409 -10.59 10.87 22.80
CA SER A 409 -9.40 11.54 23.33
C SER A 409 -8.09 10.96 22.82
N HIS A 410 -7.99 9.62 22.72
CA HIS A 410 -6.75 8.92 22.39
C HIS A 410 -7.02 7.65 21.55
N PRO A 411 -7.51 7.78 20.31
CA PRO A 411 -7.93 6.64 19.49
C PRO A 411 -6.78 5.67 19.17
N GLY A 412 -5.56 6.20 18.95
CA GLY A 412 -4.37 5.38 18.75
C GLY A 412 -4.04 4.53 19.97
N ASP A 413 -4.17 5.07 21.17
CA ASP A 413 -3.90 4.35 22.42
C ASP A 413 -4.96 3.29 22.72
N VAL A 414 -6.21 3.48 22.29
CA VAL A 414 -7.23 2.42 22.35
C VAL A 414 -6.85 1.27 21.41
N ALA A 415 -6.42 1.54 20.18
CA ALA A 415 -5.99 0.52 19.23
C ALA A 415 -4.76 -0.26 19.76
N ASN A 416 -3.82 0.47 20.36
CA ASN A 416 -2.61 -0.07 21.00
C ASN A 416 -2.90 -1.14 22.08
N LEU A 417 -4.06 -1.10 22.74
CA LEU A 417 -4.45 -2.16 23.68
C LEU A 417 -4.68 -3.51 22.99
N PHE A 418 -5.04 -3.52 21.71
CA PHE A 418 -5.40 -4.72 20.96
C PHE A 418 -4.33 -5.14 19.95
N THR A 419 -3.56 -4.19 19.40
CA THR A 419 -2.55 -4.44 18.36
C THR A 419 -1.12 -4.53 18.90
N VAL A 420 -0.24 -5.14 18.10
CA VAL A 420 1.21 -5.07 18.31
C VAL A 420 1.69 -3.64 18.03
N ASN A 421 2.36 -3.02 18.98
CA ASN A 421 2.88 -1.66 18.86
C ASN A 421 4.21 -1.45 19.57
N GLY A 422 4.91 -0.37 19.20
CA GLY A 422 6.06 0.14 19.93
C GLY A 422 5.92 1.65 20.10
N ILE A 423 5.97 2.12 21.34
CA ILE A 423 5.94 3.55 21.67
C ILE A 423 7.37 3.98 21.98
N SER A 424 7.89 4.91 21.19
CA SER A 424 9.21 5.50 21.41
C SER A 424 9.12 6.72 22.33
N SER A 425 10.12 6.89 23.19
CA SER A 425 10.29 8.11 23.98
C SER A 425 11.02 9.23 23.22
N SER A 426 11.49 8.98 22.00
CA SER A 426 12.21 9.95 21.15
C SER A 426 11.54 10.07 19.78
N ASN A 427 11.47 11.30 19.25
CA ASN A 427 10.97 11.56 17.89
C ASN A 427 11.94 11.09 16.78
N GLN A 428 13.19 10.76 17.12
CA GLN A 428 14.18 10.25 16.17
C GLN A 428 14.17 8.72 16.06
N VAL A 429 13.35 8.04 16.86
CA VAL A 429 13.17 6.59 16.82
C VAL A 429 11.69 6.30 16.58
N THR A 430 11.39 5.64 15.48
CA THR A 430 10.02 5.25 15.10
C THR A 430 9.90 3.74 15.10
N PHE A 431 8.89 3.20 15.76
CA PHE A 431 8.60 1.77 15.68
C PHE A 431 8.14 1.39 14.26
N LEU A 432 8.80 0.40 13.66
CA LEU A 432 8.45 -0.12 12.34
C LEU A 432 7.63 -1.40 12.45
N ALA A 433 8.14 -2.38 13.19
CA ALA A 433 7.51 -3.69 13.34
C ALA A 433 8.03 -4.44 14.57
N GLY A 434 7.26 -5.42 15.03
CA GLY A 434 7.70 -6.42 15.99
C GLY A 434 7.39 -7.82 15.48
N SER A 435 8.24 -8.78 15.80
CA SER A 435 8.09 -10.17 15.37
C SER A 435 7.43 -11.04 16.44
N LEU A 436 7.14 -12.30 16.07
CA LEU A 436 6.68 -13.32 17.01
C LEU A 436 7.72 -13.67 18.09
N ALA A 437 8.98 -13.28 17.94
CA ALA A 437 10.04 -13.48 18.94
C ALA A 437 10.20 -12.29 19.91
N THR A 438 9.70 -11.09 19.55
CA THR A 438 9.89 -9.86 20.34
C THR A 438 9.10 -9.90 21.65
N GLN A 439 9.76 -9.91 22.81
CA GLN A 439 9.04 -9.95 24.08
C GLN A 439 8.40 -8.59 24.41
N SER A 440 7.28 -8.57 25.13
CA SER A 440 6.71 -7.29 25.60
C SER A 440 7.64 -6.70 26.66
N GLY A 441 7.95 -5.41 26.57
CA GLY A 441 8.91 -4.78 27.47
C GLY A 441 9.41 -3.43 26.97
N LYS A 442 10.22 -2.78 27.81
CA LYS A 442 10.87 -1.50 27.50
C LYS A 442 12.33 -1.76 27.12
N TYR A 443 12.72 -1.28 25.94
CA TYR A 443 14.04 -1.48 25.38
C TYR A 443 14.74 -0.13 25.19
N ALA A 444 15.87 0.10 25.84
CA ALA A 444 16.72 1.26 25.56
C ALA A 444 17.27 1.19 24.13
N VAL A 445 17.38 2.33 23.45
CA VAL A 445 17.87 2.43 22.07
C VAL A 445 19.09 3.32 22.06
N GLU A 446 20.24 2.73 21.76
CA GLU A 446 21.50 3.43 21.64
C GLU A 446 22.01 3.32 20.20
N VAL A 447 22.48 4.43 19.64
CA VAL A 447 23.06 4.47 18.28
C VAL A 447 24.56 4.64 18.41
N THR A 448 25.31 3.66 17.92
CA THR A 448 26.77 3.71 17.88
C THR A 448 27.28 4.32 16.58
N THR A 449 26.54 4.17 15.48
CA THR A 449 26.87 4.79 14.19
C THR A 449 25.58 5.18 13.47
N PRO A 450 25.34 6.46 13.17
CA PRO A 450 24.14 6.88 12.44
C PRO A 450 24.19 6.43 10.98
N ALA A 451 23.03 6.18 10.39
CA ALA A 451 22.96 5.87 8.96
C ALA A 451 23.36 7.08 8.12
N SER A 452 24.09 6.84 7.03
CA SER A 452 24.47 7.88 6.07
C SER A 452 24.06 7.51 4.65
N GLN A 453 23.87 8.53 3.81
CA GLN A 453 23.65 8.38 2.38
C GLN A 453 24.99 8.36 1.64
N ALA A 454 25.02 7.71 0.48
CA ALA A 454 26.13 7.90 -0.43
C ALA A 454 26.16 9.33 -0.94
N LYS A 455 27.37 9.89 -1.04
CA LYS A 455 27.61 11.25 -1.49
C LYS A 455 28.69 11.26 -2.55
N TYR A 456 28.40 11.88 -3.68
CA TYR A 456 29.36 12.24 -4.72
C TYR A 456 29.61 13.74 -4.63
N SER A 457 30.88 14.16 -4.55
CA SER A 457 31.27 15.58 -4.60
C SER A 457 32.18 15.80 -5.81
N GLY A 458 31.79 16.72 -6.69
CA GLY A 458 32.55 17.05 -7.90
C GLY A 458 33.91 17.74 -7.64
N SER A 459 34.54 18.22 -8.71
CA SER A 459 35.71 19.09 -8.64
C SER A 459 35.32 20.49 -8.19
N ALA A 460 36.24 21.14 -7.47
CA ALA A 460 36.08 22.55 -7.11
C ALA A 460 36.08 23.41 -8.38
N LEU A 461 35.07 24.26 -8.50
CA LEU A 461 34.95 25.24 -9.58
C LEU A 461 35.74 26.51 -9.21
N SER A 462 36.56 27.00 -10.15
CA SER A 462 37.33 28.23 -10.01
C SER A 462 37.00 29.20 -11.16
N PHE A 463 36.48 30.38 -10.82
CA PHE A 463 36.12 31.44 -11.78
C PHE A 463 36.99 32.68 -11.55
N LEU A 464 37.36 33.36 -12.64
CA LEU A 464 38.11 34.62 -12.64
C LEU A 464 37.21 35.72 -13.20
N LYS A 465 36.95 36.78 -12.40
CA LYS A 465 36.14 37.93 -12.84
C LYS A 465 37.00 38.97 -13.53
N VAL A 466 36.60 39.36 -14.74
CA VAL A 466 37.10 40.56 -15.40
C VAL A 466 35.98 41.59 -15.50
N ASP A 467 36.19 42.77 -14.91
CA ASP A 467 35.24 43.88 -14.90
C ASP A 467 35.96 45.23 -15.04
N ALA A 468 35.21 46.33 -15.00
CA ALA A 468 35.76 47.66 -15.18
C ALA A 468 36.88 48.05 -14.18
N THR A 469 37.02 47.33 -13.07
CA THR A 469 38.08 47.59 -12.06
C THR A 469 39.40 46.89 -12.38
N ASN A 470 39.39 45.84 -13.22
CA ASN A 470 40.57 45.01 -13.48
C ASN A 470 40.74 44.58 -14.96
N ASN A 471 39.91 45.10 -15.87
CA ASN A 471 39.90 44.76 -17.29
C ASN A 471 41.05 45.32 -18.12
N THR A 472 41.87 46.19 -17.54
CA THR A 472 43.01 46.80 -18.22
C THR A 472 44.29 46.27 -17.59
N GLN A 473 45.11 45.59 -18.39
CA GLN A 473 46.31 44.92 -17.91
C GLN A 473 47.51 45.24 -18.81
N ASN A 474 48.62 45.63 -18.20
CA ASN A 474 49.84 45.94 -18.95
C ASN A 474 50.67 44.67 -19.17
N VAL A 475 50.98 44.40 -20.44
CA VAL A 475 51.87 43.32 -20.84
C VAL A 475 53.16 43.96 -21.31
N THR A 476 54.29 43.38 -20.93
CA THR A 476 55.54 43.58 -21.66
C THR A 476 55.86 42.30 -22.40
N LEU A 477 56.25 42.39 -23.67
CA LEU A 477 56.76 41.26 -24.45
C LEU A 477 57.93 41.74 -25.28
N GLY A 478 59.11 41.14 -25.08
CA GLY A 478 60.30 41.50 -25.86
C GLY A 478 60.77 42.95 -25.67
N GLY A 479 60.51 43.56 -24.51
CA GLY A 479 60.87 44.94 -24.19
C GLY A 479 59.88 46.01 -24.67
N VAL A 480 58.78 45.61 -25.30
CA VAL A 480 57.67 46.49 -25.70
C VAL A 480 56.52 46.30 -24.73
N SER A 481 56.01 47.38 -24.14
CA SER A 481 54.86 47.35 -23.23
C SER A 481 53.59 47.85 -23.92
N ALA A 482 52.48 47.13 -23.77
CA ALA A 482 51.17 47.60 -24.22
C ALA A 482 50.09 47.30 -23.16
N SER A 483 49.00 48.08 -23.21
CA SER A 483 47.87 47.92 -22.31
C SER A 483 46.77 47.12 -23.01
N LEU A 484 46.44 45.94 -22.51
CA LEU A 484 45.36 45.11 -23.03
C LEU A 484 44.06 45.42 -22.30
N SER A 485 43.02 45.68 -23.08
CA SER A 485 41.65 45.68 -22.60
C SER A 485 41.05 44.29 -22.80
N ILE A 486 40.90 43.57 -21.70
CA ILE A 486 40.24 42.28 -21.62
C ILE A 486 38.74 42.55 -21.50
N ASP A 487 37.90 41.83 -22.25
CA ASP A 487 36.46 42.11 -22.21
C ASP A 487 35.88 41.78 -20.83
N ASN A 488 34.95 42.60 -20.35
CA ASN A 488 34.30 42.37 -19.07
C ASN A 488 33.44 41.11 -19.15
N ASN A 489 33.86 40.04 -18.49
CA ASN A 489 33.14 38.77 -18.43
C ASN A 489 33.66 37.90 -17.28
N ASP A 490 33.00 36.76 -17.08
CA ASP A 490 33.46 35.69 -16.21
C ASP A 490 34.21 34.65 -17.02
N TYR A 491 35.43 34.31 -16.59
CA TYR A 491 36.29 33.38 -17.30
C TYR A 491 36.66 32.17 -16.46
N THR A 492 36.82 31.02 -17.12
CA THR A 492 37.65 29.94 -16.58
C THR A 492 39.12 30.30 -16.80
N THR A 493 40.03 29.56 -16.17
CA THR A 493 41.47 29.73 -16.44
C THR A 493 41.80 29.55 -17.92
N GLU A 494 41.12 28.64 -18.61
CA GLU A 494 41.34 28.35 -20.03
C GLU A 494 40.75 29.42 -20.94
N SER A 495 39.52 29.89 -20.66
CA SER A 495 38.89 30.92 -21.51
C SER A 495 39.53 32.28 -21.33
N LEU A 496 40.03 32.62 -20.13
CA LEU A 496 40.80 33.85 -19.92
C LEU A 496 42.15 33.79 -20.64
N ALA A 497 42.85 32.65 -20.57
CA ALA A 497 44.12 32.47 -21.30
C ALA A 497 43.91 32.65 -22.82
N ALA A 498 42.84 32.08 -23.36
CA ALA A 498 42.48 32.21 -24.78
C ALA A 498 42.15 33.66 -25.16
N GLN A 499 41.44 34.39 -24.29
CA GLN A 499 41.13 35.79 -24.55
C GLN A 499 42.35 36.69 -24.44
N ILE A 500 43.21 36.50 -23.42
CA ILE A 500 44.49 37.22 -23.30
C ILE A 500 45.32 36.97 -24.56
N LYS A 501 45.42 35.72 -25.02
CA LYS A 501 46.08 35.37 -26.27
C LYS A 501 45.49 36.14 -27.46
N SER A 502 44.17 36.13 -27.62
CA SER A 502 43.49 36.81 -28.71
C SER A 502 43.71 38.33 -28.70
N LYS A 503 43.72 38.97 -27.51
CA LYS A 503 43.98 40.41 -27.38
C LYS A 503 45.43 40.75 -27.70
N ILE A 504 46.40 39.90 -27.35
CA ILE A 504 47.81 40.06 -27.75
C ILE A 504 47.95 39.93 -29.27
N GLU A 505 47.32 38.93 -29.88
CA GLU A 505 47.39 38.69 -31.33
C GLU A 505 46.71 39.80 -32.14
N ALA A 506 45.77 40.52 -31.54
CA ALA A 506 45.10 41.68 -32.14
C ALA A 506 45.92 42.99 -32.01
N ASP A 507 46.94 43.05 -31.15
CA ASP A 507 47.78 44.24 -30.97
C ASP A 507 49.01 44.18 -31.89
N PRO A 508 49.11 45.06 -32.91
CA PRO A 508 50.20 45.03 -33.89
C PRO A 508 51.55 45.43 -33.30
N THR A 509 51.59 46.01 -32.10
CA THR A 509 52.84 46.35 -31.39
C THR A 509 53.44 45.18 -30.64
N LEU A 510 52.59 44.24 -30.18
CA LEU A 510 53.00 43.04 -29.44
C LEU A 510 53.10 41.79 -30.33
N PHE A 511 52.36 41.75 -31.45
CA PHE A 511 52.27 40.60 -32.34
C PHE A 511 52.39 40.98 -33.82
N THR A 512 53.22 40.24 -34.57
CA THR A 512 53.28 40.32 -36.03
C THR A 512 52.86 39.00 -36.67
N SER A 513 51.75 39.02 -37.41
CA SER A 513 51.20 37.84 -38.09
C SER A 513 52.20 37.24 -39.08
N GLY A 514 52.37 35.91 -39.03
CA GLY A 514 53.24 35.14 -39.93
C GLY A 514 54.68 34.92 -39.44
N THR A 515 55.13 35.59 -38.39
CA THR A 515 56.48 35.43 -37.81
C THR A 515 56.49 35.13 -36.32
N ASP A 516 55.40 35.42 -35.60
CA ASP A 516 55.27 35.23 -34.16
C ASP A 516 54.27 34.11 -33.81
N THR A 517 54.54 33.34 -32.75
CA THR A 517 53.58 32.41 -32.11
C THR A 517 53.44 32.74 -30.63
N ILE A 518 52.21 32.90 -30.14
CA ILE A 518 51.89 33.21 -28.74
C ILE A 518 51.27 32.01 -28.02
N LYS A 519 51.75 31.74 -26.81
CA LYS A 519 51.18 30.77 -25.89
C LYS A 519 50.96 31.43 -24.52
N VAL A 520 49.74 31.32 -24.02
CA VAL A 520 49.31 31.81 -22.70
C VAL A 520 48.87 30.61 -21.87
N GLU A 521 49.47 30.41 -20.70
CA GLU A 521 49.16 29.27 -19.82
C GLU A 521 48.95 29.76 -18.38
N PHE A 522 47.93 29.24 -17.70
CA PHE A 522 47.72 29.54 -16.28
C PHE A 522 48.69 28.73 -15.41
N ASN A 523 49.52 29.42 -14.64
CA ASN A 523 50.47 28.83 -13.72
C ASN A 523 49.82 28.63 -12.34
N LYS A 524 49.55 27.36 -12.04
CA LYS A 524 48.84 26.94 -10.82
C LYS A 524 49.61 27.24 -9.52
N LEU A 525 50.93 27.45 -9.59
CA LEU A 525 51.78 27.64 -8.41
C LEU A 525 51.77 29.10 -7.93
N ASN A 526 51.84 30.05 -8.87
CA ASN A 526 51.86 31.49 -8.55
C ASN A 526 50.51 32.19 -8.83
N LYS A 527 49.52 31.47 -9.38
CA LYS A 527 48.19 31.96 -9.77
C LYS A 527 48.22 33.07 -10.83
N ASN A 528 49.23 33.09 -11.70
CA ASN A 528 49.41 34.06 -12.78
C ASN A 528 49.26 33.41 -14.17
N PHE A 529 49.20 34.23 -15.23
CA PHE A 529 49.24 33.76 -16.62
C PHE A 529 50.66 33.94 -17.19
N ASP A 530 51.33 32.83 -17.49
CA ASP A 530 52.64 32.81 -18.13
C ASP A 530 52.46 33.01 -19.64
N ILE A 531 53.20 33.95 -20.24
CA ILE A 531 53.06 34.34 -21.64
C ILE A 531 54.38 34.13 -22.36
N SER A 532 54.38 33.27 -23.37
CA SER A 532 55.57 33.01 -24.18
C SER A 532 55.33 33.39 -25.63
N ARG A 533 56.35 34.01 -26.22
CA ARG A 533 56.37 34.48 -27.61
C ARG A 533 57.56 33.88 -28.32
N GLU A 534 57.30 33.12 -29.37
CA GLU A 534 58.33 32.58 -30.25
C GLU A 534 58.33 33.38 -31.56
N ARG A 535 59.47 34.00 -31.91
CA ARG A 535 59.62 34.79 -33.13
C ARG A 535 60.61 34.13 -34.09
N THR A 536 60.22 34.01 -35.36
CA THR A 536 61.08 33.58 -36.46
C THR A 536 61.42 34.77 -37.35
N VAL A 537 62.70 35.13 -37.43
CA VAL A 537 63.18 36.19 -38.34
C VAL A 537 63.83 35.53 -39.56
N ALA A 538 63.52 36.01 -40.76
CA ALA A 538 64.09 35.46 -41.99
C ALA A 538 65.63 35.47 -41.93
N GLY A 539 66.25 34.28 -41.97
CA GLY A 539 67.70 34.11 -41.93
C GLY A 539 68.34 33.91 -40.54
N SER A 540 67.57 33.66 -39.47
CA SER A 540 68.10 33.32 -38.14
C SER A 540 67.25 32.26 -37.41
N PRO A 541 67.80 31.48 -36.45
CA PRO A 541 67.03 30.51 -35.67
C PRO A 541 65.90 31.19 -34.88
N ALA A 542 64.79 30.48 -34.66
CA ALA A 542 63.69 30.97 -33.82
C ALA A 542 64.22 31.36 -32.44
N THR A 543 63.89 32.57 -31.97
CA THR A 543 64.29 33.04 -30.64
C THR A 543 63.07 33.02 -29.73
N VAL A 544 63.15 32.26 -28.63
CA VAL A 544 62.06 32.17 -27.64
C VAL A 544 62.22 33.28 -26.61
N GLN A 545 61.26 34.21 -26.57
CA GLN A 545 61.16 35.24 -25.54
C GLN A 545 60.05 34.84 -24.55
N LYS A 546 60.36 34.89 -23.26
CA LYS A 546 59.41 34.56 -22.18
C LYS A 546 59.17 35.80 -21.34
N ASP A 547 57.90 36.11 -21.07
CA ASP A 547 57.49 37.13 -20.11
C ASP A 547 56.38 36.56 -19.21
N SER A 548 56.08 37.21 -18.10
CA SER A 548 55.03 36.76 -17.17
C SER A 548 54.12 37.91 -16.82
N MET A 549 52.81 37.74 -17.01
CA MET A 549 51.82 38.71 -16.55
C MET A 549 51.21 38.24 -15.23
N ALA A 550 51.41 39.04 -14.18
CA ALA A 550 50.67 38.88 -12.94
C ALA A 550 49.31 39.60 -13.08
N LEU A 551 48.23 38.84 -13.27
CA LEU A 551 46.88 39.35 -13.05
C LEU A 551 46.46 39.00 -11.63
N ASN A 552 46.31 40.01 -10.76
CA ASN A 552 45.71 39.82 -9.46
C ASN A 552 44.18 39.81 -9.60
N VAL A 553 43.63 38.70 -10.06
CA VAL A 553 42.19 38.49 -10.24
C VAL A 553 41.64 37.81 -8.98
N ALA A 554 40.85 38.55 -8.22
CA ALA A 554 40.11 38.01 -7.09
C ALA A 554 39.11 36.95 -7.58
N SER A 555 39.12 35.77 -6.96
CA SER A 555 38.15 34.72 -7.25
C SER A 555 36.79 35.08 -6.63
N ALA A 556 35.76 35.23 -7.45
CA ALA A 556 34.38 35.31 -6.99
C ALA A 556 33.54 34.28 -7.78
N PRO A 557 32.74 33.41 -7.13
CA PRO A 557 31.85 32.51 -7.85
C PRO A 557 30.53 33.20 -8.24
N LYS A 558 30.07 32.93 -9.48
CA LYS A 558 28.72 33.14 -10.11
C LYS A 558 28.67 34.24 -11.18
N PRO A 559 28.04 34.03 -12.38
CA PRO A 559 27.14 32.96 -12.86
C PRO A 559 27.78 31.90 -13.80
N ILE A 560 27.14 30.73 -13.98
CA ILE A 560 27.47 29.73 -15.03
C ILE A 560 26.40 29.76 -16.12
N THR A 561 26.83 29.68 -17.38
CA THR A 561 25.93 29.53 -18.52
C THR A 561 25.81 28.07 -18.93
N ILE A 562 24.56 27.59 -19.01
CA ILE A 562 24.20 26.32 -19.63
C ILE A 562 23.95 26.53 -21.12
N ASP A 563 24.70 25.81 -21.95
CA ASP A 563 24.70 25.86 -23.41
C ASP A 563 24.58 24.46 -24.03
N GLU A 564 24.74 24.37 -25.36
CA GLU A 564 24.64 23.09 -26.08
C GLU A 564 25.68 22.05 -25.67
N ASN A 565 26.83 22.48 -25.14
CA ASN A 565 27.95 21.59 -24.83
C ASN A 565 27.85 20.98 -23.43
N ASN A 566 27.13 21.64 -22.50
CA ASN A 566 27.08 21.25 -21.10
C ASN A 566 25.65 21.02 -20.55
N LYS A 567 24.60 21.11 -21.37
CA LYS A 567 23.19 20.93 -20.94
C LYS A 567 22.77 19.50 -20.61
N THR A 568 23.54 18.47 -20.96
CA THR A 568 23.15 17.08 -20.76
C THR A 568 23.83 16.45 -19.54
N LEU A 569 23.12 15.58 -18.83
CA LEU A 569 23.61 14.85 -17.66
C LEU A 569 23.07 13.42 -17.69
N LEU A 570 23.92 12.44 -17.33
CA LEU A 570 23.48 11.07 -17.08
C LEU A 570 24.00 10.63 -15.71
N VAL A 571 23.11 10.01 -14.93
CA VAL A 571 23.41 9.54 -13.59
C VAL A 571 22.93 8.10 -13.40
N SER A 572 23.59 7.38 -12.49
CA SER A 572 23.16 6.11 -11.95
C SER A 572 22.93 6.26 -10.45
N VAL A 573 21.72 5.95 -9.99
CA VAL A 573 21.28 6.10 -8.60
C VAL A 573 20.82 4.74 -8.09
N ASP A 574 21.48 4.24 -7.05
CA ASP A 574 21.20 2.94 -6.42
C ASP A 574 21.08 1.77 -7.43
N GLY A 575 21.92 1.78 -8.48
CA GLY A 575 21.95 0.76 -9.54
C GLY A 575 21.01 1.00 -10.72
N VAL A 576 20.25 2.10 -10.76
CA VAL A 576 19.37 2.46 -11.87
C VAL A 576 19.97 3.62 -12.66
N ASN A 577 20.15 3.43 -13.97
CA ASN A 577 20.60 4.48 -14.88
C ASN A 577 19.44 5.40 -15.30
N SER A 578 19.68 6.70 -15.32
CA SER A 578 18.77 7.69 -15.90
C SER A 578 18.75 7.61 -17.43
N GLN A 579 17.76 8.25 -18.05
CA GLN A 579 17.88 8.67 -19.45
C GLN A 579 18.76 9.92 -19.55
N ILE A 580 18.88 10.50 -20.75
CA ILE A 580 19.59 11.77 -20.94
C ILE A 580 18.78 12.88 -20.26
N ILE A 581 19.32 13.41 -19.17
CA ILE A 581 18.73 14.54 -18.43
C ILE A 581 19.18 15.82 -19.13
N THR A 582 18.23 16.69 -19.50
CA THR A 582 18.51 17.96 -20.16
C THR A 582 18.19 19.14 -19.24
N LEU A 583 19.21 19.93 -18.91
CA LEU A 583 19.12 21.15 -18.12
C LEU A 583 18.62 22.33 -18.97
N GLY A 584 17.92 23.29 -18.35
CA GLY A 584 17.50 24.52 -19.01
C GLY A 584 18.69 25.33 -19.55
N LYS A 585 18.63 25.72 -20.82
CA LYS A 585 19.63 26.62 -21.41
C LYS A 585 19.46 28.02 -20.82
N GLY A 586 20.56 28.65 -20.41
CA GLY A 586 20.52 29.99 -19.84
C GLY A 586 21.65 30.27 -18.86
N SER A 587 21.74 31.51 -18.38
CA SER A 587 22.67 31.91 -17.33
C SER A 587 21.99 31.79 -15.97
N TYR A 588 22.59 31.02 -15.06
CA TYR A 588 22.08 30.82 -13.71
C TYR A 588 22.72 31.82 -12.76
N ALA A 589 21.89 32.67 -12.15
CA ALA A 589 22.32 33.76 -11.27
C ALA A 589 23.12 33.26 -10.06
N SER A 590 22.81 32.05 -9.56
CA SER A 590 23.60 31.39 -8.53
C SER A 590 23.81 29.89 -8.78
N MET A 591 24.90 29.34 -8.23
CA MET A 591 25.15 27.89 -8.22
C MET A 591 24.08 27.11 -7.46
N ALA A 592 23.39 27.73 -6.50
CA ALA A 592 22.27 27.11 -5.82
C ALA A 592 21.06 26.94 -6.75
N ASP A 593 20.80 27.93 -7.63
CA ASP A 593 19.74 27.82 -8.64
C ASP A 593 20.04 26.71 -9.65
N LEU A 594 21.31 26.58 -10.06
CA LEU A 594 21.74 25.49 -10.92
C LEU A 594 21.66 24.12 -10.22
N ALA A 595 22.02 24.03 -8.94
CA ALA A 595 21.84 22.81 -8.14
C ALA A 595 20.36 22.41 -8.06
N ALA A 596 19.46 23.37 -7.82
CA ALA A 596 18.03 23.15 -7.77
C ALA A 596 17.46 22.67 -9.12
N GLU A 597 17.91 23.26 -10.22
CA GLU A 597 17.58 22.78 -11.58
C GLU A 597 18.07 21.35 -11.79
N MET A 598 19.34 21.05 -11.48
CA MET A 598 19.89 19.70 -11.60
C MET A 598 19.08 18.69 -10.79
N GLN A 599 18.76 18.99 -9.53
CA GLN A 599 17.93 18.15 -8.68
C GLN A 599 16.56 17.91 -9.28
N SER A 600 15.89 18.97 -9.74
CA SER A 600 14.56 18.89 -10.34
C SER A 600 14.55 18.01 -11.58
N LYS A 601 15.53 18.20 -12.48
CA LYS A 601 15.65 17.43 -13.72
C LYS A 601 16.03 15.97 -13.48
N ILE A 602 16.93 15.69 -12.54
CA ILE A 602 17.26 14.31 -12.14
C ILE A 602 16.03 13.61 -11.56
N ASN A 603 15.33 14.24 -10.62
CA ASN A 603 14.16 13.64 -9.95
C ASN A 603 12.91 13.59 -10.82
N SER A 604 12.92 14.24 -11.99
CA SER A 604 11.86 14.14 -13.01
C SER A 604 12.17 13.09 -14.09
N ASP A 605 13.33 12.43 -14.03
CA ASP A 605 13.69 11.37 -14.98
C ASP A 605 12.74 10.18 -14.84
N THR A 606 12.16 9.74 -15.96
CA THR A 606 11.13 8.70 -15.94
C THR A 606 11.65 7.32 -15.50
N SER A 607 12.91 6.99 -15.75
CA SER A 607 13.51 5.73 -15.29
C SER A 607 13.69 5.72 -13.78
N LEU A 608 14.19 6.83 -13.22
CA LEU A 608 14.39 7.00 -11.78
C LEU A 608 13.04 7.07 -11.02
N VAL A 609 12.08 7.84 -11.53
CA VAL A 609 10.73 7.94 -10.93
C VAL A 609 10.03 6.59 -10.91
N LYS A 610 10.08 5.82 -12.01
CA LYS A 610 9.51 4.47 -12.07
C LYS A 610 10.15 3.51 -11.06
N ALA A 611 11.44 3.70 -10.77
CA ALA A 611 12.18 2.92 -9.79
C ALA A 611 12.14 3.50 -8.36
N GLY A 612 11.42 4.61 -8.13
CA GLY A 612 11.32 5.28 -6.83
C GLY A 612 12.64 5.85 -6.31
N LYS A 613 13.56 6.24 -7.21
CA LYS A 613 14.88 6.77 -6.86
C LYS A 613 14.88 8.29 -6.84
N THR A 614 15.56 8.86 -5.86
CA THR A 614 15.70 10.32 -5.70
C THR A 614 17.14 10.69 -5.40
N VAL A 615 17.50 11.93 -5.74
CA VAL A 615 18.81 12.52 -5.50
C VAL A 615 18.61 13.90 -4.89
N GLY A 616 19.42 14.24 -3.89
CA GLY A 616 19.64 15.61 -3.43
C GLY A 616 20.84 16.21 -4.16
N VAL A 617 20.73 17.46 -4.62
CA VAL A 617 21.86 18.19 -5.22
C VAL A 617 22.02 19.51 -4.49
N ALA A 618 23.24 19.78 -4.01
CA ALA A 618 23.60 21.02 -3.36
C ALA A 618 24.92 21.56 -3.92
N PHE A 619 25.11 22.87 -3.90
CA PHE A 619 26.42 23.47 -4.13
C PHE A 619 27.05 23.86 -2.79
N ASN A 620 28.19 23.27 -2.48
CA ASN A 620 28.96 23.57 -1.28
C ASN A 620 29.85 24.79 -1.53
N GLU A 621 29.46 25.95 -1.00
CA GLU A 621 30.20 27.20 -1.21
C GLU A 621 31.58 27.21 -0.54
N ALA A 622 31.79 26.41 0.52
CA ALA A 622 33.08 26.35 1.21
C ALA A 622 34.13 25.57 0.40
N THR A 623 33.70 24.56 -0.36
CA THR A 623 34.60 23.77 -1.22
C THR A 623 34.45 24.10 -2.71
N SER A 624 33.50 24.97 -3.07
CA SER A 624 33.12 25.32 -4.45
C SER A 624 32.74 24.10 -5.31
N GLN A 625 32.04 23.12 -4.75
CA GLN A 625 31.72 21.84 -5.41
C GLN A 625 30.22 21.56 -5.48
N PHE A 626 29.78 20.82 -6.50
CA PHE A 626 28.45 20.18 -6.49
C PHE A 626 28.50 18.86 -5.72
N ASP A 627 27.62 18.75 -4.73
CA ASP A 627 27.39 17.60 -3.89
C ASP A 627 26.07 16.93 -4.32
N LEU A 628 26.13 15.66 -4.68
CA LEU A 628 24.98 14.82 -4.97
C LEU A 628 24.85 13.75 -3.90
N SER A 629 23.67 13.57 -3.32
CA SER A 629 23.37 12.52 -2.33
C SER A 629 22.19 11.66 -2.77
N SER A 630 22.25 10.34 -2.55
CA SER A 630 21.15 9.44 -2.89
C SER A 630 20.08 9.59 -1.83
N GLY A 631 18.80 9.51 -2.22
CA GLY A 631 17.69 9.51 -1.27
C GLY A 631 17.67 8.29 -0.34
N LEU A 632 18.39 7.22 -0.70
CA LEU A 632 18.50 6.01 0.12
C LEU A 632 19.62 6.14 1.16
N TYR A 633 19.37 5.66 2.38
CA TYR A 633 20.38 5.51 3.42
C TYR A 633 20.93 4.09 3.45
N GLY A 634 22.18 3.94 3.88
CA GLY A 634 22.80 2.62 4.07
C GLY A 634 23.85 2.26 3.04
N LYS A 635 24.42 1.07 3.19
CA LYS A 635 25.44 0.50 2.27
C LYS A 635 24.94 0.33 0.83
N ASP A 636 23.62 0.24 0.65
CA ASP A 636 22.99 0.07 -0.67
C ASP A 636 22.78 1.40 -1.39
N SER A 637 23.01 2.52 -0.71
CA SER A 637 23.03 3.86 -1.28
C SER A 637 24.21 3.99 -2.24
N LYS A 638 23.94 4.33 -3.51
CA LYS A 638 24.98 4.46 -4.55
C LYS A 638 24.69 5.63 -5.48
N ILE A 639 25.72 6.42 -5.80
CA ILE A 639 25.65 7.45 -6.84
C ILE A 639 26.85 7.33 -7.78
N LYS A 640 26.56 7.45 -9.07
CA LYS A 640 27.58 7.58 -10.11
C LYS A 640 27.12 8.54 -11.20
N ILE A 641 27.98 9.45 -11.59
CA ILE A 641 27.83 10.25 -12.81
C ILE A 641 28.31 9.40 -13.98
N THR A 642 27.44 9.16 -14.96
CA THR A 642 27.74 8.31 -16.12
C THR A 642 27.95 9.11 -17.41
N GLY A 643 27.61 10.41 -17.41
CA GLY A 643 27.90 11.31 -18.52
C GLY A 643 27.62 12.77 -18.14
N VAL A 644 28.38 13.71 -18.71
CA VAL A 644 28.19 15.16 -18.52
C VAL A 644 28.45 15.86 -19.86
N GLY A 645 27.53 16.73 -20.28
CA GLY A 645 27.57 17.36 -21.59
C GLY A 645 27.61 16.33 -22.73
N ASN A 646 28.40 16.62 -23.76
CA ASN A 646 28.64 15.71 -24.88
C ASN A 646 29.71 14.64 -24.60
N SER A 647 30.05 14.38 -23.32
CA SER A 647 31.10 13.43 -22.96
C SER A 647 30.59 12.33 -22.02
N THR A 648 30.75 11.08 -22.46
CA THR A 648 30.48 9.87 -21.68
C THR A 648 31.75 9.27 -21.07
N SER A 649 32.92 9.91 -21.26
CA SER A 649 34.22 9.33 -20.89
C SER A 649 35.25 10.34 -20.37
N SER A 650 34.87 11.60 -20.11
CA SER A 650 35.80 12.63 -19.63
C SER A 650 36.21 12.40 -18.17
N THR A 651 37.52 12.26 -17.96
CA THR A 651 38.18 12.25 -16.64
C THR A 651 38.62 13.65 -16.19
N SER A 652 38.28 14.70 -16.95
CA SER A 652 38.52 16.10 -16.61
C SER A 652 37.21 16.78 -16.22
N ALA A 653 37.26 17.68 -15.23
CA ALA A 653 36.10 18.43 -14.76
C ALA A 653 35.42 19.17 -15.92
N ALA A 654 34.15 18.83 -16.19
CA ALA A 654 33.33 19.55 -17.16
C ALA A 654 33.10 20.99 -16.68
N THR A 655 32.52 21.85 -17.53
CA THR A 655 32.11 23.23 -17.15
C THR A 655 31.28 23.29 -15.86
N LEU A 656 30.59 22.20 -15.51
CA LEU A 656 29.76 22.06 -14.31
C LEU A 656 30.53 21.55 -13.07
N GLY A 657 31.84 21.29 -13.16
CA GLY A 657 32.63 20.73 -12.06
C GLY A 657 32.33 19.26 -11.79
N LEU A 658 31.49 18.62 -12.60
CA LEU A 658 31.18 17.19 -12.52
C LEU A 658 32.16 16.40 -13.39
N VAL A 659 32.51 15.20 -12.95
CA VAL A 659 33.39 14.27 -13.63
C VAL A 659 32.63 12.95 -13.77
N VAL A 660 32.82 12.24 -14.89
CA VAL A 660 32.23 10.91 -15.04
C VAL A 660 32.91 9.96 -14.06
N GLY A 661 32.16 9.41 -13.12
CA GLY A 661 32.69 8.66 -11.99
C GLY A 661 31.76 8.63 -10.78
N GLY A 662 32.17 7.97 -9.72
CA GLY A 662 31.40 7.81 -8.48
C GLY A 662 31.57 6.41 -7.91
N TYR A 663 30.47 5.78 -7.47
CA TYR A 663 30.46 4.40 -7.01
C TYR A 663 31.12 3.46 -8.04
N SER A 664 32.06 2.64 -7.57
CA SER A 664 32.74 1.60 -8.34
C SER A 664 32.71 0.29 -7.56
N ASP A 665 32.41 -0.82 -8.23
CA ASP A 665 32.47 -2.18 -7.65
C ASP A 665 33.92 -2.63 -7.37
N THR A 666 34.92 -1.84 -7.79
CA THR A 666 36.34 -2.02 -7.47
C THR A 666 36.82 -0.87 -6.56
N PRO A 667 37.49 -1.17 -5.43
CA PRO A 667 37.95 -0.14 -4.50
C PRO A 667 39.06 0.67 -5.16
N ALA A 668 38.72 1.86 -5.66
CA ALA A 668 39.69 2.81 -6.18
C ALA A 668 39.96 3.87 -5.11
N GLY A 669 41.24 4.17 -4.88
CA GLY A 669 41.68 5.34 -4.13
C GLY A 669 41.20 6.66 -4.76
N PRO A 670 41.69 7.82 -4.30
CA PRO A 670 41.26 9.12 -4.81
C PRO A 670 41.32 9.13 -6.35
N THR A 671 40.15 9.15 -6.97
CA THR A 671 40.01 9.16 -8.43
C THR A 671 40.01 10.61 -8.87
N VAL A 672 40.75 10.92 -9.93
CA VAL A 672 41.05 12.30 -10.36
C VAL A 672 39.74 13.09 -10.54
N GLY A 673 39.54 14.13 -9.72
CA GLY A 673 38.50 15.14 -9.92
C GLY A 673 37.14 14.95 -9.21
N TYR A 674 36.96 13.94 -8.35
CA TYR A 674 35.77 13.86 -7.47
C TYR A 674 36.08 13.13 -6.16
N THR A 675 35.24 13.30 -5.15
CA THR A 675 35.26 12.47 -3.93
C THR A 675 33.95 11.69 -3.81
N TYR A 676 34.04 10.46 -3.33
CA TYR A 676 32.88 9.60 -3.10
C TYR A 676 32.91 9.09 -1.67
N THR A 677 31.81 9.32 -0.95
CA THR A 677 31.58 8.79 0.39
C THR A 677 30.48 7.75 0.28
N ALA A 678 30.77 6.51 0.68
CA ALA A 678 29.77 5.46 0.71
C ALA A 678 28.74 5.70 1.85
N GLY A 679 27.48 5.30 1.62
CA GLY A 679 26.50 5.26 2.69
C GLY A 679 26.79 4.13 3.67
N ALA A 680 26.44 4.33 4.93
CA ALA A 680 26.57 3.36 6.01
C ALA A 680 25.22 3.06 6.64
N ASP A 681 25.00 1.79 7.02
CA ASP A 681 23.80 1.38 7.75
C ASP A 681 23.88 1.88 9.21
N VAL A 682 22.73 2.08 9.85
CA VAL A 682 22.67 2.40 11.28
C VAL A 682 23.24 1.25 12.10
N GLU A 683 24.13 1.54 13.04
CA GLU A 683 24.57 0.58 14.06
C GLU A 683 24.16 1.06 15.45
N GLY A 684 23.79 0.12 16.31
CA GLY A 684 23.32 0.43 17.65
C GLY A 684 22.95 -0.78 18.48
N LEU A 685 22.44 -0.51 19.68
CA LEU A 685 21.95 -1.50 20.62
C LEU A 685 20.45 -1.29 20.89
N ILE A 686 19.74 -2.39 21.09
CA ILE A 686 18.33 -2.39 21.53
C ILE A 686 18.22 -3.28 22.76
N GLY A 687 17.92 -2.67 23.91
CA GLY A 687 17.85 -3.36 25.20
C GLY A 687 19.21 -3.82 25.73
N GLY A 688 20.28 -3.12 25.36
CA GLY A 688 21.67 -3.47 25.74
C GLY A 688 22.32 -4.54 24.85
N GLU A 689 21.60 -5.08 23.85
CA GLU A 689 22.11 -6.08 22.91
C GLU A 689 22.37 -5.47 21.53
N LYS A 690 23.42 -5.94 20.84
CA LYS A 690 23.77 -5.44 19.50
C LYS A 690 22.64 -5.76 18.50
N ALA A 691 22.12 -4.71 17.87
CA ALA A 691 21.05 -4.81 16.88
C ALA A 691 21.61 -4.88 15.45
N LYS A 692 20.80 -5.38 14.51
CA LYS A 692 21.14 -5.47 13.07
C LYS A 692 20.67 -4.22 12.34
N GLY A 693 21.61 -3.52 11.69
CA GLY A 693 21.36 -2.35 10.86
C GLY A 693 21.05 -2.68 9.41
N SER A 694 20.15 -1.92 8.79
CA SER A 694 19.94 -1.87 7.35
C SER A 694 19.36 -0.51 6.95
N GLY A 695 20.13 0.33 6.27
CA GLY A 695 19.77 1.74 6.06
C GLY A 695 19.54 2.43 7.40
N GLN A 696 18.37 3.04 7.58
CA GLN A 696 17.94 3.62 8.86
C GLN A 696 17.22 2.61 9.79
N ALA A 697 17.00 1.37 9.35
CA ALA A 697 16.30 0.38 10.15
C ALA A 697 17.27 -0.34 11.10
N LEU A 698 16.95 -0.36 12.39
CA LEU A 698 17.66 -1.07 13.43
C LEU A 698 16.76 -2.18 13.98
N THR A 699 17.20 -3.45 13.88
CA THR A 699 16.43 -4.63 14.29
C THR A 699 17.05 -5.33 15.49
N GLY A 700 16.28 -5.46 16.57
CA GLY A 700 16.71 -6.04 17.84
C GLY A 700 16.99 -7.55 17.76
N THR A 701 17.74 -8.02 18.75
CA THR A 701 18.16 -9.41 18.94
C THR A 701 17.88 -9.85 20.39
N GLY A 702 17.89 -11.16 20.67
CA GLY A 702 17.60 -11.66 22.03
C GLY A 702 16.17 -11.36 22.48
N ALA A 703 16.00 -10.67 23.62
CA ALA A 703 14.66 -10.32 24.12
C ALA A 703 13.90 -9.36 23.18
N SER A 704 14.62 -8.54 22.41
CA SER A 704 14.06 -7.63 21.41
C SER A 704 14.04 -8.24 20.01
N GLU A 705 14.18 -9.57 19.87
CA GLU A 705 14.34 -10.22 18.56
C GLU A 705 13.20 -9.88 17.60
N GLY A 706 13.57 -9.26 16.47
CA GLY A 706 12.64 -8.81 15.43
C GLY A 706 11.84 -7.54 15.77
N LEU A 707 12.18 -6.83 16.85
CA LEU A 707 11.78 -5.43 17.04
C LEU A 707 12.55 -4.57 16.05
N SER A 708 11.88 -4.06 15.01
CA SER A 708 12.48 -3.19 14.02
C SER A 708 12.06 -1.74 14.27
N LEU A 709 13.04 -0.85 14.26
CA LEU A 709 12.89 0.59 14.50
C LEU A 709 13.51 1.36 13.34
N ILE A 710 12.89 2.46 12.89
CA ILE A 710 13.54 3.44 12.03
C ILE A 710 14.21 4.48 12.92
N VAL A 711 15.49 4.73 12.68
CA VAL A 711 16.31 5.66 13.46
C VAL A 711 16.84 6.77 12.55
N THR A 712 16.41 8.01 12.81
CA THR A 712 16.81 9.21 12.06
C THR A 712 17.86 10.04 12.82
N ALA A 713 18.67 9.36 13.63
CA ALA A 713 19.79 9.94 14.36
C ALA A 713 20.86 10.50 13.40
N SER A 714 21.37 11.70 13.70
CA SER A 714 22.49 12.30 12.96
C SER A 714 23.85 12.15 13.68
N THR A 715 23.83 11.74 14.94
CA THR A 715 25.03 11.54 15.78
C THR A 715 24.92 10.24 16.57
N ALA A 716 26.05 9.69 17.03
CA ALA A 716 26.02 8.60 18.00
C ALA A 716 25.53 9.10 19.37
N GLY A 717 24.83 8.26 20.14
CA GLY A 717 24.31 8.59 21.47
C GLY A 717 23.12 7.74 21.91
N ASP A 718 22.58 8.07 23.08
CA ASP A 718 21.35 7.51 23.63
C ASP A 718 20.12 8.21 23.02
N TYR A 719 19.19 7.42 22.47
CA TYR A 719 17.96 7.89 21.85
C TYR A 719 16.71 7.45 22.63
N GLY A 720 16.87 7.18 23.92
CA GLY A 720 15.79 6.87 24.84
C GLY A 720 15.39 5.40 24.77
N SER A 721 14.09 5.13 24.79
CA SER A 721 13.58 3.76 24.87
C SER A 721 12.33 3.56 24.04
N VAL A 722 12.13 2.32 23.59
CA VAL A 722 10.91 1.86 22.95
C VAL A 722 10.21 0.87 23.87
N SER A 723 8.98 1.20 24.25
CA SER A 723 8.07 0.31 24.94
C SER A 723 7.29 -0.49 23.91
N PHE A 724 7.57 -1.79 23.81
CA PHE A 724 6.90 -2.70 22.90
C PHE A 724 5.83 -3.51 23.65
N ASN A 725 4.61 -3.52 23.12
CA ASN A 725 3.51 -4.34 23.62
C ASN A 725 2.87 -5.11 22.47
N ARG A 726 2.42 -6.34 22.74
CA ARG A 726 1.80 -7.20 21.72
C ARG A 726 0.30 -6.96 21.54
N GLY A 727 -0.35 -6.31 22.50
CA GLY A 727 -1.81 -6.14 22.51
C GLY A 727 -2.55 -7.42 22.90
N VAL A 728 -3.76 -7.26 23.44
CA VAL A 728 -4.59 -8.36 23.94
C VAL A 728 -5.06 -9.28 22.81
N ALA A 729 -5.35 -8.74 21.63
CA ALA A 729 -5.86 -9.54 20.51
C ALA A 729 -4.82 -10.55 20.01
N PHE A 730 -3.56 -10.12 19.93
CA PHE A 730 -2.44 -11.00 19.57
C PHE A 730 -2.19 -12.06 20.65
N ALA A 731 -2.17 -11.66 21.93
CA ALA A 731 -1.92 -12.58 23.03
C ALA A 731 -3.01 -13.68 23.10
N LEU A 732 -4.27 -13.30 22.88
CA LEU A 732 -5.38 -14.25 22.76
C LEU A 732 -5.27 -15.12 21.50
N ASP A 733 -4.94 -14.56 20.34
CA ASP A 733 -4.76 -15.35 19.11
C ASP A 733 -3.68 -16.43 19.29
N LYS A 734 -2.56 -16.10 19.95
CA LYS A 734 -1.51 -17.08 20.27
C LYS A 734 -1.95 -18.14 21.26
N LEU A 735 -2.67 -17.73 22.30
CA LEU A 735 -3.23 -18.68 23.26
C LEU A 735 -4.17 -19.67 22.56
N LEU A 736 -5.08 -19.16 21.72
CA LEU A 736 -6.03 -19.96 20.96
C LEU A 736 -5.34 -20.86 19.92
N ASP A 737 -4.32 -20.36 19.23
CA ASP A 737 -3.52 -21.16 18.30
C ASP A 737 -2.95 -22.38 19.03
N SER A 738 -2.36 -22.20 20.22
CA SER A 738 -1.85 -23.33 21.02
C SER A 738 -2.92 -24.32 21.48
N MET A 739 -4.17 -23.87 21.64
CA MET A 739 -5.29 -24.71 22.07
C MET A 739 -5.95 -25.49 20.91
N VAL A 740 -6.05 -24.86 19.74
CA VAL A 740 -6.79 -25.35 18.57
C VAL A 740 -5.91 -26.10 17.58
N LYS A 741 -4.58 -25.88 17.61
CA LYS A 741 -3.61 -26.48 16.69
C LYS A 741 -3.86 -27.97 16.47
N ASP A 742 -3.89 -28.35 15.20
CA ASP A 742 -4.19 -29.72 14.82
C ASP A 742 -3.16 -30.69 15.42
N ARG A 743 -3.68 -31.79 16.00
CA ARG A 743 -2.95 -32.89 16.65
C ARG A 743 -2.17 -32.52 17.92
N THR A 744 -1.57 -31.34 18.02
CA THR A 744 -0.75 -30.96 19.18
C THR A 744 -1.48 -30.12 20.21
N GLY A 745 -2.58 -29.46 19.82
CA GLY A 745 -3.33 -28.56 20.69
C GLY A 745 -4.04 -29.29 21.83
N LEU A 746 -4.34 -28.56 22.91
CA LEU A 746 -4.98 -29.11 24.11
C LEU A 746 -6.28 -29.86 23.78
N VAL A 747 -7.13 -29.27 22.94
CA VAL A 747 -8.43 -29.87 22.56
C VAL A 747 -8.24 -31.11 21.70
N ALA A 748 -7.25 -31.10 20.80
CA ALA A 748 -6.93 -32.25 19.96
C ALA A 748 -6.45 -33.44 20.81
N LYS A 749 -5.55 -33.22 21.78
CA LYS A 749 -5.06 -34.26 22.69
C LYS A 749 -6.17 -34.88 23.55
N GLN A 750 -7.09 -34.07 24.07
CA GLN A 750 -8.23 -34.61 24.83
C GLN A 750 -9.18 -35.42 23.94
N THR A 751 -9.44 -34.94 22.72
CA THR A 751 -10.27 -35.66 21.74
C THR A 751 -9.67 -37.00 21.36
N GLU A 752 -8.36 -37.06 21.15
CA GLU A 752 -7.62 -38.31 20.88
C GLU A 752 -7.70 -39.28 22.08
N GLY A 753 -7.52 -38.79 23.30
CA GLY A 753 -7.67 -39.61 24.52
C GLY A 753 -9.06 -40.22 24.67
N VAL A 754 -10.12 -39.45 24.40
CA VAL A 754 -11.51 -39.96 24.41
C VAL A 754 -11.74 -40.95 23.26
N THR A 755 -11.22 -40.68 22.07
CA THR A 755 -11.32 -41.58 20.90
C THR A 755 -10.67 -42.93 21.18
N ASN A 756 -9.49 -42.94 21.80
CA ASN A 756 -8.81 -44.16 22.22
C ASN A 756 -9.63 -44.93 23.27
N SER A 757 -10.30 -44.22 24.18
CA SER A 757 -11.19 -44.84 25.17
C SER A 757 -12.40 -45.51 24.50
N ILE A 758 -12.95 -44.92 23.44
CA ILE A 758 -14.03 -45.53 22.63
C ILE A 758 -13.52 -46.79 21.92
N ALA A 759 -12.33 -46.75 21.32
CA ALA A 759 -11.73 -47.92 20.67
C ALA A 759 -11.57 -49.08 21.66
N GLN A 760 -11.05 -48.81 22.86
CA GLN A 760 -10.92 -49.81 23.93
C GLN A 760 -12.27 -50.39 24.40
N LEU A 761 -13.31 -49.54 24.50
CA LEU A 761 -14.67 -50.00 24.81
C LEU A 761 -15.24 -50.87 23.68
N GLY A 762 -15.00 -50.50 22.42
CA GLY A 762 -15.38 -51.28 21.25
C GLY A 762 -14.75 -52.68 21.26
N ASP A 763 -13.45 -52.77 21.54
CA ASP A 763 -12.75 -54.05 21.69
C ASP A 763 -13.33 -54.89 22.83
N LYS A 764 -13.64 -54.26 23.98
CA LYS A 764 -14.27 -54.93 25.12
C LYS A 764 -15.66 -55.45 24.76
N ARG A 765 -16.45 -54.66 24.01
CA ARG A 765 -17.77 -55.03 23.51
C ARG A 765 -17.71 -56.26 22.60
N VAL A 766 -16.76 -56.28 21.66
CA VAL A 766 -16.56 -57.43 20.76
C VAL A 766 -16.18 -58.69 21.56
N ARG A 767 -15.28 -58.57 22.54
CA ARG A 767 -14.93 -59.71 23.41
C ARG A 767 -16.11 -60.21 24.24
N MET A 768 -16.87 -59.31 24.86
CA MET A 768 -18.06 -59.68 25.63
C MET A 768 -19.14 -60.33 24.77
N ASN A 769 -19.42 -59.80 23.58
CA ASN A 769 -20.38 -60.43 22.66
C ASN A 769 -19.99 -61.87 22.32
N ARG A 770 -18.72 -62.14 22.00
CA ARG A 770 -18.26 -63.52 21.77
C ARG A 770 -18.44 -64.42 22.99
N GLN A 771 -18.20 -63.91 24.19
CA GLN A 771 -18.44 -64.66 25.43
C GLN A 771 -19.93 -64.95 25.62
N TYR A 772 -20.80 -63.97 25.36
CA TYR A 772 -22.25 -64.16 25.44
C TYR A 772 -22.76 -65.16 24.42
N ASP A 773 -22.29 -65.13 23.18
CA ASP A 773 -22.66 -66.13 22.15
C ASP A 773 -22.25 -67.54 22.57
N ALA A 774 -21.06 -67.68 23.18
CA ALA A 774 -20.58 -68.97 23.70
C ALA A 774 -21.40 -69.45 24.91
N THR A 775 -21.74 -68.55 25.85
CA THR A 775 -22.60 -68.85 27.00
C THR A 775 -24.01 -69.22 26.57
N GLU A 776 -24.58 -68.53 25.57
CA GLU A 776 -25.89 -68.87 25.01
C GLU A 776 -25.87 -70.27 24.40
N ALA A 777 -24.83 -70.61 23.63
CA ALA A 777 -24.66 -71.95 23.08
C ALA A 777 -24.55 -73.02 24.18
N LEU A 778 -23.85 -72.71 25.29
CA LEU A 778 -23.74 -73.60 26.44
C LEU A 778 -25.09 -73.79 27.14
N TYR A 779 -25.83 -72.72 27.43
CA TYR A 779 -27.16 -72.80 28.02
C TYR A 779 -28.11 -73.59 27.12
N ARG A 780 -28.15 -73.31 25.82
CA ARG A 780 -28.95 -74.09 24.86
C ARG A 780 -28.59 -75.58 24.91
N LYS A 781 -27.31 -75.93 24.98
CA LYS A 781 -26.86 -77.33 25.11
C LYS A 781 -27.31 -77.97 26.44
N GLN A 782 -27.14 -77.27 27.56
CA GLN A 782 -27.53 -77.77 28.89
C GLN A 782 -29.04 -77.93 29.03
N PHE A 783 -29.82 -76.94 28.59
CA PHE A 783 -31.27 -76.99 28.62
C PHE A 783 -31.84 -78.04 27.66
N THR A 784 -31.21 -78.27 26.50
CA THR A 784 -31.58 -79.38 25.61
C THR A 784 -31.32 -80.74 26.29
N ALA A 785 -30.17 -80.91 26.95
CA ALA A 785 -29.86 -82.14 27.66
C ALA A 785 -30.81 -82.39 28.85
N MET A 786 -31.19 -81.32 29.57
CA MET A 786 -32.23 -81.38 30.61
C MET A 786 -33.60 -81.74 30.04
N ASP A 787 -34.01 -81.16 28.90
CA ASP A 787 -35.30 -81.48 28.25
C ASP A 787 -35.36 -82.97 27.86
N ILE A 788 -34.25 -83.51 27.32
CA ILE A 788 -34.10 -84.93 27.00
C ILE A 788 -34.15 -85.80 28.27
N ALA A 789 -33.45 -85.41 29.35
CA ALA A 789 -33.44 -86.14 30.61
C ALA A 789 -34.82 -86.15 31.29
N ILE A 790 -35.55 -85.03 31.24
CA ILE A 790 -36.91 -84.94 31.78
C ILE A 790 -37.88 -85.76 30.93
N ALA A 791 -37.74 -85.73 29.61
CA ALA A 791 -38.54 -86.56 28.70
C ALA A 791 -38.30 -88.06 28.93
N THR A 792 -37.04 -88.49 29.10
CA THR A 792 -36.72 -89.89 29.43
C THR A 792 -37.23 -90.28 30.81
N MET A 793 -37.08 -89.41 31.83
CA MET A 793 -37.65 -89.66 33.16
C MET A 793 -39.19 -89.77 33.13
N ARG A 794 -39.88 -88.95 32.32
CA ARG A 794 -41.33 -89.06 32.13
C ARG A 794 -41.73 -90.33 31.41
N ASN A 795 -40.99 -90.74 30.38
CA ASN A 795 -41.21 -92.02 29.71
C ASN A 795 -40.97 -93.19 30.66
N THR A 796 -39.90 -93.18 31.46
CA THR A 796 -39.63 -94.19 32.48
C THR A 796 -40.73 -94.20 33.55
N SER A 797 -41.19 -93.04 34.02
CA SER A 797 -42.30 -92.92 34.97
C SER A 797 -43.61 -93.46 34.39
N SER A 798 -43.93 -93.13 33.13
CA SER A 798 -45.10 -93.68 32.43
C SER A 798 -45.00 -95.19 32.27
N ASN A 799 -43.83 -95.72 31.89
CA ASN A 799 -43.58 -97.16 31.79
C ASN A 799 -43.68 -97.86 33.14
N LEU A 800 -43.09 -97.30 34.20
CA LEU A 800 -43.20 -97.83 35.56
C LEU A 800 -44.64 -97.78 36.07
N THR A 801 -45.39 -96.72 35.78
CA THR A 801 -46.81 -96.58 36.14
C THR A 801 -47.66 -97.61 35.40
N ALA A 802 -47.40 -97.84 34.11
CA ALA A 802 -48.05 -98.88 33.32
C ALA A 802 -47.72 -100.29 33.84
N GLN A 803 -46.46 -100.54 34.22
CA GLN A 803 -46.04 -101.80 34.85
C GLN A 803 -46.70 -101.99 36.22
N LEU A 804 -46.78 -100.94 37.05
CA LEU A 804 -47.44 -100.97 38.34
C LEU A 804 -48.95 -101.23 38.22
N ALA A 805 -49.59 -100.65 37.20
CA ALA A 805 -51.01 -100.90 36.88
C ALA A 805 -51.27 -102.30 36.32
N SER A 806 -50.24 -102.96 35.78
CA SER A 806 -50.31 -104.34 35.23
C SER A 806 -49.96 -105.44 36.25
N LEU A 807 -49.60 -105.09 37.49
CA LEU A 807 -49.39 -106.08 38.54
C LEU A 807 -50.74 -106.71 38.94
N PRO A 808 -50.86 -108.06 38.97
CA PRO A 808 -52.07 -108.73 39.43
C PRO A 808 -52.30 -108.42 40.92
N LYS A 809 -53.56 -108.15 41.27
CA LYS A 809 -54.01 -107.89 42.65
C LYS A 809 -53.86 -109.08 43.58
#